data_AF-A0A7C1BKS7-F1
#
_entry.id   AF-A0A7C1BKS7-F1
#
_cell.length_a   1.000
_cell.length_b   1.000
_cell.length_c   1.000
_cell.angle_alpha   90.00
_cell.angle_beta   90.00
_cell.angle_gamma   90.00
#
_symmetry.space_group_name_H-M   'P 1'
#
loop_
_entity.id
_entity.type
_entity.pdbx_description
1 polymer ?
#
loop_
_entity_poly.entity_id
_entity_poly.type
_entity_poly.pdbx_seq_one_letter_code
_entity_poly.pdbx_strand_id
1 'polypeptide(L)'
;MSRVLTEITGLETRIVKGKPFRVANNCYVVLGKNLRRVWDLLRSHADRFKGFGRDVQASLDDYEYFRKNVYKVLEAARAAGVPAPSLMVDPAEIIAHYVRDEGVTIVFTRSIRSAEEVYRKLRLIRPEAEELAATHHHLVDRERRSMIEKAAREGRMKVLVSPRTLSQGIDIGTVVRIVHIGLPEDVREYRQREGRKGRRKDIDYTETVIIPVSRWDRELLTRGVDLLRKWVSLPLEKTIVNPDNKYSTLFEGLFKLSHPKLKGLLTREEFSLLSELGLAGREGLTVKGKRAFTKMNFYEYALPYGIKRVKSEDGGRYLQDIGYCDLVERFQPGMIDYTADAIVTDLIRKGRVVTGVWEQPLRYETLNSIDFLAQALEEYYRVKDKWGEQANLFRDYYQGRLHSEGICIVDPPRGGFGLKTKRPNRVNWRLISEKLKPVVSDGKTYFLKVQRVIPVVGPTGGVYRDYTYGLTVEVDPSEDIEWLRVGLAYIIIVLRFKHGIPLDTFAYSVGSVGNLKLVSIHEEESAGLLEKIDWVELKRDVEGFKPDDMAEIMLQAVDEEAHLTLLTKGLRWDLAAAHASRIIDYILQTMKVKVKVKGREIVIPKISRALRLAAISVVSVPLSENYVIGGIEIYDGEEHVYSEASREYYLQEGWEEASVALHKLINQDFKLIVYDKASTRESLDKLGLKTLSLTVRAVEPIEIKQLASEKLGVEKPTYQAIAQALGLRQEVDLQALQIEFEKSKAILEQKGVEKWRTYTKYLRQKLQAYQKQQAENLMKAFLILSRLKP
;
A
#
# COMPACT_ATOMS: atom_id res chain seq x y z
N MET A 1 3.80 -3.55 -15.91
CA MET A 1 4.75 -4.63 -15.58
C MET A 1 5.54 -5.10 -16.79
N SER A 2 4.95 -5.74 -17.81
CA SER A 2 5.70 -6.19 -19.00
C SER A 2 6.48 -5.05 -19.69
N ARG A 3 5.82 -3.94 -20.06
CA ARG A 3 6.52 -2.76 -20.59
C ARG A 3 7.72 -2.33 -19.73
N VAL A 4 7.52 -2.20 -18.41
CA VAL A 4 8.58 -1.85 -17.45
C VAL A 4 9.71 -2.88 -17.43
N LEU A 5 9.41 -4.18 -17.45
CA LEU A 5 10.42 -5.22 -17.49
C LEU A 5 11.20 -5.21 -18.81
N THR A 6 10.55 -4.92 -19.93
CA THR A 6 11.23 -4.75 -21.22
C THR A 6 12.16 -3.55 -21.20
N GLU A 7 11.70 -2.41 -20.67
CA GLU A 7 12.52 -1.21 -20.50
C GLU A 7 13.74 -1.49 -19.58
N ILE A 8 13.57 -2.25 -18.50
CA ILE A 8 14.65 -2.57 -17.55
C ILE A 8 15.63 -3.61 -18.10
N THR A 9 15.14 -4.69 -18.71
CA THR A 9 15.96 -5.85 -19.09
C THR A 9 16.48 -5.79 -20.52
N GLY A 10 15.90 -4.92 -21.35
CA GLY A 10 16.16 -4.90 -22.81
C GLY A 10 15.59 -6.11 -23.55
N LEU A 11 14.90 -7.03 -22.87
CA LEU A 11 14.30 -8.22 -23.46
C LEU A 11 12.84 -7.95 -23.79
N GLU A 12 12.40 -8.39 -24.97
CA GLU A 12 10.98 -8.36 -25.32
C GLU A 12 10.21 -9.22 -24.31
N THR A 13 9.31 -8.57 -23.57
CA THR A 13 8.44 -9.25 -22.62
C THR A 13 7.01 -9.12 -23.10
N ARG A 14 6.22 -10.15 -22.83
CA ARG A 14 4.78 -10.16 -23.13
C ARG A 14 4.01 -10.67 -21.93
N ILE A 15 2.83 -10.11 -21.69
CA ILE A 15 1.91 -10.67 -20.70
C ILE A 15 1.23 -11.88 -21.32
N VAL A 16 1.59 -13.07 -20.87
CA VAL A 16 0.84 -14.29 -21.22
C VAL A 16 -0.42 -14.29 -20.37
N LYS A 17 -1.56 -14.05 -21.02
CA LYS A 17 -2.88 -14.17 -20.38
C LYS A 17 -3.48 -15.52 -20.74
N GLY A 18 -4.04 -16.20 -19.76
CA GLY A 18 -4.76 -17.44 -19.95
C GLY A 18 -5.57 -17.75 -18.70
N LYS A 19 -6.66 -18.52 -18.87
CA LYS A 19 -7.29 -19.15 -17.70
C LYS A 19 -6.31 -20.24 -17.24
N PRO A 20 -5.72 -20.14 -16.04
CA PRO A 20 -4.88 -21.21 -15.55
C PRO A 20 -5.70 -22.50 -15.52
N PHE A 21 -5.09 -23.61 -15.92
CA PHE A 21 -5.68 -24.93 -15.70
C PHE A 21 -5.99 -25.05 -14.21
N ARG A 22 -7.27 -25.19 -13.88
CA ARG A 22 -7.75 -25.31 -12.51
C ARG A 22 -8.72 -26.47 -12.47
N VAL A 23 -8.27 -27.53 -11.82
CA VAL A 23 -9.10 -28.64 -11.40
C VAL A 23 -10.11 -28.12 -10.35
N ALA A 24 -11.28 -28.74 -10.25
CA ALA A 24 -12.23 -28.46 -9.19
C ALA A 24 -11.55 -28.54 -7.82
N ASN A 25 -11.89 -27.62 -6.91
CA ASN A 25 -11.31 -27.57 -5.58
C ASN A 25 -12.41 -27.69 -4.52
N ASN A 26 -12.34 -28.74 -3.72
CA ASN A 26 -13.23 -28.95 -2.58
C ASN A 26 -12.63 -28.30 -1.34
N CYS A 27 -13.30 -27.26 -0.83
CA CYS A 27 -12.84 -26.53 0.34
C CYS A 27 -13.60 -26.94 1.59
N TYR A 28 -12.87 -27.44 2.59
CA TYR A 28 -13.40 -27.85 3.88
C TYR A 28 -12.91 -26.89 4.97
N VAL A 29 -13.83 -26.36 5.77
CA VAL A 29 -13.53 -25.57 6.96
C VAL A 29 -13.85 -26.41 8.17
N VAL A 30 -12.83 -26.72 8.97
CA VAL A 30 -12.95 -27.57 10.16
C VAL A 30 -13.50 -26.71 11.30
N LEU A 31 -14.79 -26.81 11.55
CA LEU A 31 -15.48 -26.02 12.56
C LEU A 31 -15.31 -26.57 13.99
N GLY A 32 -15.04 -27.87 14.14
CA GLY A 32 -14.88 -28.53 15.43
C GLY A 32 -15.48 -29.94 15.48
N LYS A 33 -15.42 -30.58 16.65
CA LYS A 33 -16.00 -31.91 16.89
C LYS A 33 -17.38 -31.81 17.55
N ASN A 34 -18.24 -32.79 17.25
CA ASN A 34 -19.53 -33.00 17.94
C ASN A 34 -20.49 -31.79 17.95
N LEU A 35 -20.53 -31.02 16.85
CA LEU A 35 -21.30 -29.77 16.76
C LEU A 35 -22.77 -29.91 17.16
N ARG A 36 -23.42 -31.04 16.85
CA ARG A 36 -24.83 -31.27 17.21
C ARG A 36 -25.03 -31.37 18.72
N ARG A 37 -24.16 -32.10 19.41
CA ARG A 37 -24.16 -32.18 20.88
C ARG A 37 -23.88 -30.82 21.52
N VAL A 38 -22.99 -30.02 20.92
CA VAL A 38 -22.73 -28.64 21.36
C VAL A 38 -23.99 -27.80 21.19
N TRP A 39 -24.65 -27.85 20.04
CA TRP A 39 -25.88 -27.13 19.79
C TRP A 39 -27.00 -27.48 20.78
N ASP A 40 -27.23 -28.78 21.01
CA ASP A 40 -28.23 -29.25 21.97
C ASP A 40 -27.97 -28.72 23.39
N LEU A 41 -26.70 -28.67 23.82
CA LEU A 41 -26.29 -28.11 25.10
C LEU A 41 -26.56 -26.59 25.19
N LEU A 42 -26.27 -25.84 24.13
CA LEU A 42 -26.49 -24.39 24.15
C LEU A 42 -27.99 -24.08 24.12
N ARG A 43 -28.77 -24.85 23.35
CA ARG A 43 -30.24 -24.72 23.28
C ARG A 43 -30.91 -25.03 24.62
N SER A 44 -30.39 -25.98 25.40
CA SER A 44 -30.91 -26.24 26.75
C SER A 44 -30.72 -25.07 27.72
N HIS A 45 -29.92 -24.06 27.33
CA HIS A 45 -29.68 -22.83 28.08
C HIS A 45 -30.20 -21.58 27.35
N ALA A 46 -31.14 -21.72 26.40
CA ALA A 46 -31.59 -20.61 25.54
C ALA A 46 -32.02 -19.35 26.31
N ASP A 47 -32.61 -19.50 27.51
CA ASP A 47 -32.98 -18.37 28.37
C ASP A 47 -31.81 -17.45 28.74
N ARG A 48 -30.58 -17.99 28.82
CA ARG A 48 -29.37 -17.23 29.14
C ARG A 48 -28.91 -16.34 27.98
N PHE A 49 -29.44 -16.54 26.78
CA PHE A 49 -29.13 -15.75 25.59
C PHE A 49 -30.14 -14.62 25.33
N LYS A 50 -31.02 -14.32 26.31
CA LYS A 50 -31.89 -13.13 26.27
C LYS A 50 -31.03 -11.86 26.28
N GLY A 51 -31.20 -11.00 25.27
CA GLY A 51 -30.44 -9.75 25.08
C GLY A 51 -29.36 -9.80 24.00
N PHE A 52 -29.07 -10.97 23.42
CA PHE A 52 -28.26 -11.09 22.20
C PHE A 52 -29.11 -10.82 20.95
N GLY A 53 -28.46 -10.48 19.84
CA GLY A 53 -29.09 -10.17 18.55
C GLY A 53 -29.81 -11.37 17.92
N ARG A 54 -30.58 -11.08 16.85
CA ARG A 54 -31.38 -12.07 16.12
C ARG A 54 -30.53 -13.18 15.52
N ASP A 55 -29.27 -12.89 15.21
CA ASP A 55 -28.31 -13.85 14.70
C ASP A 55 -27.94 -14.95 15.71
N VAL A 56 -27.77 -14.62 16.99
CA VAL A 56 -27.52 -15.62 18.02
C VAL A 56 -28.79 -16.41 18.31
N GLN A 57 -29.95 -15.74 18.38
CA GLN A 57 -31.24 -16.38 18.62
C GLN A 57 -31.60 -17.39 17.52
N ALA A 58 -31.55 -16.97 16.25
CA ALA A 58 -31.81 -17.85 15.11
C ALA A 58 -30.85 -19.06 15.06
N SER A 59 -29.61 -18.91 15.57
CA SER A 59 -28.67 -20.02 15.67
C SER A 59 -29.04 -21.03 16.76
N LEU A 60 -29.80 -20.65 17.78
CA LEU A 60 -30.28 -21.61 18.78
C LEU A 60 -31.50 -22.38 18.25
N ASP A 61 -32.27 -21.77 17.34
CA ASP A 61 -33.48 -22.35 16.76
C ASP A 61 -33.19 -23.27 15.56
N ASP A 62 -32.19 -22.93 14.72
CA ASP A 62 -31.84 -23.67 13.50
C ASP A 62 -30.39 -24.17 13.53
N TYR A 63 -30.20 -25.48 13.38
CA TYR A 63 -28.88 -26.12 13.37
C TYR A 63 -28.01 -25.74 12.15
N GLU A 64 -28.60 -25.52 10.97
CA GLU A 64 -27.83 -25.08 9.80
C GLU A 64 -27.37 -23.63 9.97
N TYR A 65 -28.20 -22.80 10.58
CA TYR A 65 -27.82 -21.44 10.95
C TYR A 65 -26.75 -21.43 12.06
N PHE A 66 -26.88 -22.31 13.06
CA PHE A 66 -25.85 -22.56 14.07
C PHE A 66 -24.51 -22.94 13.46
N ARG A 67 -24.51 -23.92 12.54
CA ARG A 67 -23.30 -24.43 11.91
C ARG A 67 -22.52 -23.31 11.21
N LYS A 68 -23.22 -22.35 10.60
CA LYS A 68 -22.59 -21.19 9.96
C LYS A 68 -22.04 -20.16 10.95
N ASN A 69 -22.56 -20.13 12.18
CA ASN A 69 -22.28 -19.11 13.20
C ASN A 69 -21.67 -19.69 14.49
N VAL A 70 -21.16 -20.92 14.46
CA VAL A 70 -20.79 -21.68 15.67
C VAL A 70 -19.87 -20.91 16.62
N TYR A 71 -18.85 -20.23 16.09
CA TYR A 71 -17.91 -19.45 16.89
C TYR A 71 -18.60 -18.27 17.58
N LYS A 72 -19.49 -17.57 16.86
CA LYS A 72 -20.29 -16.47 17.42
C LYS A 72 -21.16 -16.95 18.58
N VAL A 73 -21.85 -18.08 18.42
CA VAL A 73 -22.76 -18.62 19.44
C VAL A 73 -21.98 -19.11 20.65
N LEU A 74 -20.78 -19.67 20.46
CA LEU A 74 -19.92 -20.05 21.57
C LEU A 74 -19.39 -18.86 22.34
N GLU A 75 -19.01 -17.77 21.67
CA GLU A 75 -18.65 -16.53 22.37
C GLU A 75 -19.85 -15.94 23.10
N ALA A 76 -21.06 -16.04 22.52
CA ALA A 76 -22.30 -15.67 23.21
C ALA A 76 -22.52 -16.53 24.46
N ALA A 77 -22.27 -17.83 24.37
CA ALA A 77 -22.40 -18.76 25.48
C ALA A 77 -21.44 -18.40 26.61
N ARG A 78 -20.16 -18.14 26.29
CA ARG A 78 -19.15 -17.69 27.27
C ARG A 78 -19.58 -16.39 27.95
N ALA A 79 -20.04 -15.40 27.16
CA ALA A 79 -20.51 -14.12 27.69
C ALA A 79 -21.76 -14.27 28.57
N ALA A 80 -22.63 -15.24 28.26
CA ALA A 80 -23.81 -15.58 29.05
C ALA A 80 -23.51 -16.47 30.28
N GLY A 81 -22.24 -16.83 30.51
CA GLY A 81 -21.83 -17.73 31.59
C GLY A 81 -22.20 -19.20 31.36
N VAL A 82 -22.58 -19.58 30.14
CA VAL A 82 -22.88 -20.96 29.74
C VAL A 82 -21.56 -21.66 29.41
N PRO A 83 -21.29 -22.87 29.95
CA PRO A 83 -20.10 -23.63 29.61
C PRO A 83 -20.00 -23.88 28.11
N ALA A 84 -18.99 -23.27 27.48
CA ALA A 84 -18.72 -23.41 26.05
C ALA A 84 -17.69 -24.53 25.83
N PRO A 85 -18.07 -25.69 25.26
CA PRO A 85 -17.12 -26.76 24.99
C PRO A 85 -16.04 -26.31 23.99
N SER A 86 -14.83 -26.84 24.16
CA SER A 86 -13.74 -26.57 23.23
C SER A 86 -14.03 -27.21 21.87
N LEU A 87 -13.98 -26.40 20.81
CA LEU A 87 -14.02 -26.90 19.43
C LEU A 87 -12.63 -27.21 18.86
N MET A 88 -11.58 -27.08 19.67
CA MET A 88 -10.22 -27.32 19.22
C MET A 88 -10.09 -28.75 18.69
N VAL A 89 -9.57 -28.86 17.48
CA VAL A 89 -9.20 -30.14 16.87
C VAL A 89 -7.69 -30.20 16.84
N ASP A 90 -7.10 -31.34 17.23
CA ASP A 90 -5.67 -31.55 17.00
C ASP A 90 -5.46 -31.72 15.49
N PRO A 91 -4.72 -30.81 14.83
CA PRO A 91 -4.49 -30.92 13.39
C PRO A 91 -3.85 -32.24 13.00
N ALA A 92 -3.01 -32.82 13.87
CA ALA A 92 -2.30 -34.06 13.59
C ALA A 92 -3.25 -35.26 13.43
N GLU A 93 -4.39 -35.28 14.12
CA GLU A 93 -5.40 -36.34 13.95
C GLU A 93 -6.02 -36.34 12.55
N ILE A 94 -6.32 -35.15 12.02
CA ILE A 94 -6.84 -35.01 10.66
C ILE A 94 -5.75 -35.37 9.65
N ILE A 95 -4.53 -34.85 9.84
CA ILE A 95 -3.41 -35.05 8.92
C ILE A 95 -2.98 -36.53 8.87
N ALA A 96 -3.11 -37.27 9.97
CA ALA A 96 -2.81 -38.69 10.04
C ALA A 96 -3.58 -39.53 9.01
N HIS A 97 -4.76 -39.09 8.58
CA HIS A 97 -5.51 -39.76 7.52
C HIS A 97 -4.90 -39.57 6.13
N TYR A 98 -4.15 -38.49 5.90
CA TYR A 98 -3.57 -38.16 4.59
C TYR A 98 -2.21 -38.84 4.34
N VAL A 99 -1.62 -39.49 5.34
CA VAL A 99 -0.32 -40.18 5.21
C VAL A 99 -0.40 -41.36 4.23
N ARG A 100 -1.60 -41.91 4.02
CA ARG A 100 -1.86 -43.06 3.11
C ARG A 100 -2.47 -42.66 1.77
N ASP A 101 -2.68 -41.37 1.53
CA ASP A 101 -3.28 -40.91 0.28
C ASP A 101 -2.31 -41.06 -0.90
N GLU A 102 -2.87 -41.19 -2.09
CA GLU A 102 -2.07 -41.35 -3.31
C GLU A 102 -1.27 -40.09 -3.65
N GLY A 103 -1.87 -38.91 -3.44
CA GLY A 103 -1.25 -37.61 -3.75
C GLY A 103 -0.57 -36.92 -2.56
N VAL A 104 0.25 -35.91 -2.85
CA VAL A 104 0.99 -35.16 -1.83
C VAL A 104 0.09 -34.12 -1.16
N THR A 105 0.15 -34.07 0.18
CA THR A 105 -0.48 -33.04 1.00
C THR A 105 0.58 -32.08 1.54
N ILE A 106 0.39 -30.78 1.32
CA ILE A 106 1.22 -29.75 1.97
C ILE A 106 0.42 -29.10 3.09
N VAL A 107 1.01 -29.08 4.29
CA VAL A 107 0.46 -28.50 5.50
C VAL A 107 1.20 -27.20 5.80
N PHE A 108 0.53 -26.07 5.66
CA PHE A 108 1.06 -24.77 6.03
C PHE A 108 0.80 -24.47 7.49
N THR A 109 1.83 -24.00 8.19
CA THR A 109 1.76 -23.56 9.60
C THR A 109 2.28 -22.12 9.75
N ARG A 110 2.08 -21.50 10.92
CA ARG A 110 2.55 -20.12 11.15
C ARG A 110 4.05 -20.05 11.44
N SER A 111 4.63 -21.08 12.05
CA SER A 111 6.03 -21.08 12.52
C SER A 111 6.71 -22.43 12.38
N ILE A 112 8.05 -22.41 12.38
CA ILE A 112 8.87 -23.63 12.39
C ILE A 112 8.50 -24.50 13.61
N ARG A 113 8.38 -23.89 14.79
CA ARG A 113 7.96 -24.57 16.02
C ARG A 113 6.65 -25.33 15.83
N SER A 114 5.63 -24.69 15.24
CA SER A 114 4.35 -25.35 14.98
C SER A 114 4.43 -26.45 13.92
N ALA A 115 5.30 -26.30 12.91
CA ALA A 115 5.54 -27.35 11.92
C ALA A 115 6.14 -28.61 12.57
N GLU A 116 7.18 -28.44 13.38
CA GLU A 116 7.84 -29.51 14.12
C GLU A 116 6.91 -30.18 15.15
N GLU A 117 6.08 -29.40 15.84
CA GLU A 117 5.09 -29.94 16.78
C GLU A 117 4.05 -30.83 16.08
N VAL A 118 3.49 -30.35 14.96
CA VAL A 118 2.51 -31.13 14.16
C VAL A 118 3.16 -32.41 13.64
N TYR A 119 4.38 -32.34 13.13
CA TYR A 119 5.11 -33.52 12.64
C TYR A 119 5.39 -34.54 13.76
N ARG A 120 5.81 -34.08 14.95
CA ARG A 120 6.04 -34.96 16.10
C ARG A 120 4.76 -35.68 16.52
N LYS A 121 3.64 -34.95 16.65
CA LYS A 121 2.34 -35.54 16.98
C LYS A 121 1.86 -36.51 15.90
N LEU A 122 2.06 -36.17 14.64
CA LEU A 122 1.72 -37.04 13.51
C LEU A 122 2.45 -38.39 13.62
N ARG A 123 3.75 -38.39 13.92
CA ARG A 123 4.53 -39.62 14.13
C ARG A 123 4.06 -40.47 15.30
N LEU A 124 3.56 -39.83 16.37
CA LEU A 124 2.98 -40.56 17.51
C LEU A 124 1.66 -41.25 17.13
N ILE A 125 0.83 -40.59 16.32
CA ILE A 125 -0.47 -41.14 15.87
C ILE A 125 -0.29 -42.20 14.77
N ARG A 126 0.73 -42.03 13.92
CA ARG A 126 1.07 -42.89 12.79
C ARG A 126 2.60 -43.03 12.68
N PRO A 127 3.20 -44.11 13.22
CA PRO A 127 4.65 -44.32 13.16
C PRO A 127 5.23 -44.32 11.73
N GLU A 128 4.48 -44.84 10.75
CA GLU A 128 4.79 -44.81 9.31
C GLU A 128 5.02 -43.39 8.73
N ALA A 129 4.55 -42.34 9.41
CA ALA A 129 4.81 -40.96 9.03
C ALA A 129 6.30 -40.57 9.12
N GLU A 130 7.14 -41.36 9.79
CA GLU A 130 8.59 -41.14 9.83
C GLU A 130 9.26 -41.28 8.44
N GLU A 131 8.69 -42.12 7.58
CA GLU A 131 9.19 -42.33 6.21
C GLU A 131 8.39 -41.54 5.17
N LEU A 132 7.12 -41.25 5.47
CA LEU A 132 6.14 -40.69 4.54
C LEU A 132 5.79 -39.21 4.80
N ALA A 133 6.27 -38.63 5.90
CA ALA A 133 6.10 -37.22 6.20
C ALA A 133 7.41 -36.53 6.57
N ALA A 134 7.50 -35.23 6.32
CA ALA A 134 8.67 -34.44 6.71
C ALA A 134 8.33 -32.97 6.97
N THR A 135 9.13 -32.31 7.80
CA THR A 135 9.13 -30.86 7.90
C THR A 135 10.02 -30.23 6.84
N HIS A 136 9.65 -29.03 6.39
CA HIS A 136 10.42 -28.27 5.40
C HIS A 136 10.51 -26.80 5.78
N HIS A 137 11.70 -26.35 6.15
CA HIS A 137 12.02 -24.95 6.47
C HIS A 137 13.52 -24.67 6.32
N HIS A 138 13.91 -23.39 6.39
CA HIS A 138 15.29 -22.97 6.13
C HIS A 138 16.32 -23.51 7.14
N LEU A 139 15.89 -23.87 8.35
CA LEU A 139 16.76 -24.55 9.34
C LEU A 139 17.00 -26.04 9.03
N VAL A 140 16.32 -26.64 8.04
CA VAL A 140 16.65 -27.99 7.56
C VAL A 140 17.80 -27.88 6.57
N ASP A 141 18.81 -28.75 6.73
CA ASP A 141 19.98 -28.79 5.87
C ASP A 141 19.61 -28.92 4.39
N ARG A 142 20.38 -28.25 3.54
CA ARG A 142 20.11 -28.16 2.10
C ARG A 142 20.03 -29.54 1.44
N GLU A 143 20.91 -30.45 1.81
CA GLU A 143 20.90 -31.82 1.29
C GLU A 143 19.63 -32.58 1.70
N ARG A 144 19.23 -32.45 2.97
CA ARG A 144 17.99 -33.07 3.47
C ARG A 144 16.75 -32.49 2.79
N ARG A 145 16.70 -31.17 2.58
CA ARG A 145 15.61 -30.52 1.80
C ARG A 145 15.55 -31.05 0.37
N SER A 146 16.69 -31.15 -0.31
CA SER A 146 16.78 -31.71 -1.67
C SER A 146 16.26 -33.16 -1.73
N MET A 147 16.61 -33.99 -0.74
CA MET A 147 16.10 -35.36 -0.63
C MET A 147 14.58 -35.41 -0.42
N ILE A 148 14.05 -34.55 0.46
CA ILE A 148 12.61 -34.44 0.72
C ILE A 148 11.86 -33.98 -0.54
N GLU A 149 12.36 -32.95 -1.23
CA GLU A 149 11.79 -32.43 -2.47
C GLU A 149 11.77 -33.50 -3.58
N LYS A 150 12.86 -34.26 -3.72
CA LYS A 150 12.95 -35.39 -4.65
C LYS A 150 11.95 -36.50 -4.30
N ALA A 151 11.88 -36.90 -3.03
CA ALA A 151 10.94 -37.92 -2.56
C ALA A 151 9.48 -37.51 -2.76
N ALA A 152 9.15 -36.22 -2.58
CA ALA A 152 7.81 -35.69 -2.86
C ALA A 152 7.49 -35.70 -4.36
N ARG A 153 8.45 -35.31 -5.22
CA ARG A 153 8.29 -35.34 -6.68
C ARG A 153 8.03 -36.76 -7.21
N GLU A 154 8.65 -37.75 -6.58
CA GLU A 154 8.49 -39.18 -6.88
C GLU A 154 7.27 -39.81 -6.18
N GLY A 155 6.51 -39.06 -5.38
CA GLY A 155 5.32 -39.54 -4.69
C GLY A 155 5.59 -40.45 -3.48
N ARG A 156 6.85 -40.59 -3.07
CA ARG A 156 7.29 -41.35 -1.88
C ARG A 156 7.05 -40.58 -0.58
N MET A 157 7.07 -39.25 -0.64
CA MET A 157 6.72 -38.38 0.48
C MET A 157 5.26 -37.92 0.34
N LYS A 158 4.42 -38.23 1.33
CA LYS A 158 2.96 -37.99 1.28
C LYS A 158 2.55 -36.70 1.98
N VAL A 159 3.23 -36.32 3.07
CA VAL A 159 2.87 -35.13 3.85
C VAL A 159 4.10 -34.24 4.06
N LEU A 160 4.00 -32.96 3.68
CA LEU A 160 5.04 -31.96 3.95
C LEU A 160 4.50 -30.85 4.84
N VAL A 161 5.12 -30.64 5.99
CA VAL A 161 4.73 -29.58 6.93
C VAL A 161 5.70 -28.40 6.82
N SER A 162 5.23 -27.20 6.46
CA SER A 162 6.09 -26.05 6.21
C SER A 162 5.46 -24.73 6.65
N PRO A 163 6.22 -23.80 7.27
CA PRO A 163 5.68 -22.49 7.62
C PRO A 163 5.58 -21.54 6.41
N ARG A 164 6.65 -21.41 5.62
CA ARG A 164 6.69 -20.49 4.45
C ARG A 164 7.54 -20.97 3.28
N THR A 165 8.55 -21.83 3.49
CA THR A 165 9.50 -22.16 2.41
C THR A 165 8.88 -22.84 1.19
N LEU A 166 7.81 -23.61 1.38
CA LEU A 166 7.10 -24.26 0.28
C LEU A 166 6.02 -23.38 -0.38
N SER A 167 5.81 -22.14 0.10
CA SER A 167 4.89 -21.20 -0.55
C SER A 167 5.50 -20.59 -1.82
N GLN A 168 6.84 -20.60 -1.95
CA GLN A 168 7.61 -20.06 -3.08
C GLN A 168 7.99 -21.15 -4.10
N GLY A 169 8.34 -20.75 -5.33
CA GLY A 169 8.34 -21.45 -6.64
C GLY A 169 8.93 -22.87 -6.82
N ILE A 170 9.09 -23.69 -5.79
CA ILE A 170 9.66 -25.04 -5.84
C ILE A 170 8.65 -26.04 -6.44
N ASP A 171 9.14 -26.95 -7.29
CA ASP A 171 8.37 -28.07 -7.83
C ASP A 171 8.45 -29.30 -6.91
N ILE A 172 7.31 -29.62 -6.30
CA ILE A 172 7.12 -30.67 -5.29
C ILE A 172 6.38 -31.87 -5.88
N GLY A 173 6.04 -31.85 -7.18
CA GLY A 173 5.27 -32.91 -7.84
C GLY A 173 3.75 -32.76 -7.72
N THR A 174 3.05 -33.89 -7.65
CA THR A 174 1.58 -33.97 -7.70
C THR A 174 0.96 -33.65 -6.33
N VAL A 175 0.82 -32.36 -6.04
CA VAL A 175 0.14 -31.89 -4.83
C VAL A 175 -1.37 -31.85 -5.08
N VAL A 176 -2.11 -32.66 -4.33
CA VAL A 176 -3.58 -32.77 -4.43
C VAL A 176 -4.28 -31.97 -3.32
N ARG A 177 -3.62 -31.78 -2.18
CA ARG A 177 -4.22 -31.15 -1.00
C ARG A 177 -3.33 -30.10 -0.36
N ILE A 178 -3.97 -29.00 0.06
CA ILE A 178 -3.37 -27.96 0.88
C ILE A 178 -4.15 -27.89 2.20
N VAL A 179 -3.44 -28.01 3.32
CA VAL A 179 -3.98 -27.83 4.66
C VAL A 179 -3.44 -26.52 5.23
N HIS A 180 -4.31 -25.59 5.61
CA HIS A 180 -3.96 -24.37 6.33
C HIS A 180 -4.22 -24.58 7.81
N ILE A 181 -3.15 -24.72 8.61
CA ILE A 181 -3.24 -24.62 10.07
C ILE A 181 -3.10 -23.13 10.40
N GLY A 182 -4.22 -22.43 10.37
CA GLY A 182 -4.28 -20.98 10.38
C GLY A 182 -4.21 -20.38 8.97
N LEU A 183 -5.14 -19.48 8.67
CA LEU A 183 -5.10 -18.69 7.45
C LEU A 183 -3.98 -17.64 7.54
N PRO A 184 -3.34 -17.30 6.41
CA PRO A 184 -2.56 -16.08 6.35
C PRO A 184 -3.49 -14.87 6.44
N GLU A 185 -2.93 -13.73 6.84
CA GLU A 185 -3.66 -12.46 6.97
C GLU A 185 -3.96 -11.87 5.58
N ASP A 186 -3.06 -12.10 4.59
CA ASP A 186 -3.20 -11.62 3.21
C ASP A 186 -3.79 -12.65 2.25
N VAL A 187 -4.67 -12.16 1.37
CA VAL A 187 -5.26 -12.97 0.29
C VAL A 187 -4.17 -13.39 -0.71
N ARG A 188 -3.16 -12.54 -0.95
CA ARG A 188 -1.99 -12.91 -1.77
C ARG A 188 -1.27 -14.14 -1.24
N GLU A 189 -0.92 -14.18 0.05
CA GLU A 189 -0.22 -15.32 0.64
C GLU A 189 -1.12 -16.58 0.58
N TYR A 190 -2.41 -16.44 0.86
CA TYR A 190 -3.38 -17.53 0.71
C TYR A 190 -3.38 -18.11 -0.71
N ARG A 191 -3.47 -17.24 -1.73
CA ARG A 191 -3.47 -17.65 -3.14
C ARG A 191 -2.15 -18.26 -3.58
N GLN A 192 -1.02 -17.81 -3.05
CA GLN A 192 0.30 -18.41 -3.32
C GLN A 192 0.40 -19.84 -2.78
N ARG A 193 -0.10 -20.07 -1.56
CA ARG A 193 -0.20 -21.40 -0.95
C ARG A 193 -1.12 -22.31 -1.77
N GLU A 194 -2.32 -21.84 -2.12
CA GLU A 194 -3.27 -22.60 -2.94
C GLU A 194 -2.73 -22.88 -4.36
N GLY A 195 -1.88 -22.00 -4.91
CA GLY A 195 -1.24 -22.20 -6.20
C GLY A 195 -0.21 -23.34 -6.25
N ARG A 196 0.00 -24.06 -5.14
CA ARG A 196 0.90 -25.23 -5.07
C ARG A 196 0.25 -26.53 -5.52
N LYS A 197 -1.08 -26.64 -5.48
CA LYS A 197 -1.83 -27.84 -5.88
C LYS A 197 -2.42 -27.71 -7.29
N GLY A 198 -2.83 -28.84 -7.87
CA GLY A 198 -3.59 -28.87 -9.13
C GLY A 198 -2.79 -28.46 -10.37
N ARG A 199 -1.46 -28.69 -10.36
CA ARG A 199 -0.55 -28.29 -11.46
C ARG A 199 -0.47 -29.29 -12.61
N ARG A 200 -1.14 -30.44 -12.51
CA ARG A 200 -1.08 -31.51 -13.51
C ARG A 200 -2.48 -31.93 -13.96
N LYS A 201 -2.60 -32.35 -15.23
CA LYS A 201 -3.87 -32.62 -15.91
C LYS A 201 -4.56 -33.92 -15.47
N ASP A 202 -3.79 -34.83 -14.87
CA ASP A 202 -4.16 -36.15 -14.35
C ASP A 202 -4.80 -36.10 -12.95
N ILE A 203 -4.97 -34.91 -12.37
CA ILE A 203 -5.65 -34.72 -11.08
C ILE A 203 -7.12 -34.40 -11.36
N ASP A 204 -8.04 -35.22 -10.83
CA ASP A 204 -9.50 -35.06 -11.00
C ASP A 204 -10.11 -33.95 -10.13
N TYR A 205 -9.60 -33.81 -8.91
CA TYR A 205 -9.96 -32.73 -7.98
C TYR A 205 -8.81 -32.41 -7.01
N THR A 206 -8.86 -31.22 -6.44
CA THR A 206 -7.96 -30.79 -5.38
C THR A 206 -8.73 -30.46 -4.12
N GLU A 207 -8.04 -30.42 -2.98
CA GLU A 207 -8.67 -30.14 -1.70
C GLU A 207 -7.98 -29.01 -0.94
N THR A 208 -8.78 -28.14 -0.34
CA THR A 208 -8.34 -27.17 0.68
C THR A 208 -8.92 -27.59 2.01
N VAL A 209 -8.10 -27.74 3.04
CA VAL A 209 -8.57 -27.94 4.40
C VAL A 209 -8.12 -26.76 5.24
N ILE A 210 -9.06 -26.03 5.83
CA ILE A 210 -8.77 -24.89 6.72
C ILE A 210 -9.06 -25.34 8.14
N ILE A 211 -8.01 -25.33 8.98
CA ILE A 211 -8.10 -25.63 10.41
C ILE A 211 -7.94 -24.29 11.15
N PRO A 212 -9.03 -23.70 11.67
CA PRO A 212 -9.00 -22.40 12.32
C PRO A 212 -8.28 -22.49 13.66
N VAL A 213 -7.11 -21.86 13.75
CA VAL A 213 -6.32 -21.80 14.99
C VAL A 213 -5.82 -20.39 15.28
N SER A 214 -5.74 -19.55 14.26
CA SER A 214 -5.22 -18.19 14.35
C SER A 214 -6.28 -17.23 14.88
N ARG A 215 -5.81 -16.08 15.37
CA ARG A 215 -6.69 -14.95 15.75
C ARG A 215 -7.52 -14.49 14.56
N TRP A 216 -6.90 -14.35 13.40
CA TRP A 216 -7.54 -13.91 12.17
C TRP A 216 -8.67 -14.85 11.74
N ASP A 217 -8.45 -16.18 11.86
CA ASP A 217 -9.48 -17.16 11.51
C ASP A 217 -10.71 -17.00 12.40
N ARG A 218 -10.49 -16.81 13.71
CA ARG A 218 -11.57 -16.59 14.67
C ARG A 218 -12.32 -15.31 14.37
N GLU A 219 -11.62 -14.23 14.04
CA GLU A 219 -12.25 -12.95 13.69
C GLU A 219 -13.16 -13.11 12.47
N LEU A 220 -12.67 -13.71 11.38
CA LEU A 220 -13.46 -14.02 10.19
C LEU A 220 -14.66 -14.92 10.50
N LEU A 221 -14.44 -16.03 11.23
CA LEU A 221 -15.48 -17.03 11.49
C LEU A 221 -16.51 -16.60 12.55
N THR A 222 -16.17 -15.64 13.42
CA THR A 222 -17.14 -15.03 14.35
C THR A 222 -18.18 -14.20 13.58
N ARG A 223 -17.90 -13.77 12.35
CA ARG A 223 -18.88 -13.14 11.44
C ARG A 223 -19.55 -14.14 10.50
N GLY A 224 -19.20 -15.42 10.61
CA GLY A 224 -19.78 -16.52 9.86
C GLY A 224 -18.92 -17.00 8.69
N VAL A 225 -19.18 -18.24 8.25
CA VAL A 225 -18.41 -18.91 7.18
C VAL A 225 -18.52 -18.18 5.82
N ASP A 226 -19.62 -17.47 5.57
CA ASP A 226 -19.82 -16.72 4.33
C ASP A 226 -18.83 -15.55 4.18
N LEU A 227 -18.40 -14.95 5.30
CA LEU A 227 -17.40 -13.88 5.25
C LEU A 227 -16.01 -14.41 4.91
N LEU A 228 -15.65 -15.59 5.41
CA LEU A 228 -14.41 -16.27 4.97
C LEU A 228 -14.43 -16.51 3.46
N ARG A 229 -15.56 -16.97 2.90
CA ARG A 229 -15.72 -17.15 1.45
C ARG A 229 -15.51 -15.83 0.71
N LYS A 230 -16.09 -14.74 1.22
CA LYS A 230 -15.91 -13.40 0.66
C LYS A 230 -14.45 -12.94 0.72
N TRP A 231 -13.76 -13.12 1.86
CA TRP A 231 -12.34 -12.78 2.00
C TRP A 231 -11.47 -13.51 0.96
N VAL A 232 -11.67 -14.83 0.78
CA VAL A 232 -10.95 -15.60 -0.25
C VAL A 232 -11.23 -15.07 -1.66
N SER A 233 -12.42 -14.53 -1.91
CA SER A 233 -12.83 -13.98 -3.21
C SER A 233 -12.35 -12.56 -3.49
N LEU A 234 -11.75 -11.88 -2.51
CA LEU A 234 -11.25 -10.51 -2.70
C LEU A 234 -10.19 -10.45 -3.81
N PRO A 235 -10.12 -9.32 -4.54
CA PRO A 235 -9.06 -9.12 -5.52
C PRO A 235 -7.70 -9.11 -4.82
N LEU A 236 -6.71 -9.70 -5.49
CA LEU A 236 -5.32 -9.66 -5.01
C LEU A 236 -4.87 -8.21 -4.82
N GLU A 237 -4.08 -7.99 -3.79
CA GLU A 237 -3.34 -6.75 -3.62
C GLU A 237 -2.51 -6.48 -4.89
N LYS A 238 -2.51 -5.24 -5.37
CA LYS A 238 -1.68 -4.84 -6.51
C LYS A 238 -0.23 -4.75 -6.05
N THR A 239 0.68 -5.22 -6.89
CA THR A 239 2.11 -4.89 -6.73
C THR A 239 2.33 -3.50 -7.31
N ILE A 240 2.76 -2.58 -6.45
CA ILE A 240 2.98 -1.19 -6.81
C ILE A 240 4.37 -1.06 -7.42
N VAL A 241 4.45 -0.43 -8.59
CA VAL A 241 5.72 -0.12 -9.26
C VAL A 241 5.65 1.33 -9.74
N ASN A 242 6.58 2.14 -9.26
CA ASN A 242 6.71 3.54 -9.62
C ASN A 242 8.14 3.79 -10.16
N PRO A 243 8.32 3.88 -11.49
CA PRO A 243 9.63 4.15 -12.08
C PRO A 243 10.21 5.50 -11.67
N ASP A 244 9.36 6.51 -11.44
CA ASP A 244 9.75 7.88 -11.09
C ASP A 244 9.88 8.07 -9.56
N ASN A 245 10.18 7.00 -8.83
CA ASN A 245 10.24 7.04 -7.38
C ASN A 245 11.48 7.80 -6.89
N LYS A 246 11.26 8.90 -6.15
CA LYS A 246 12.30 9.76 -5.57
C LYS A 246 13.17 9.01 -4.57
N TYR A 247 12.69 7.93 -3.96
CA TYR A 247 13.51 7.06 -3.11
C TYR A 247 14.60 6.34 -3.91
N SER A 248 14.28 5.87 -5.12
CA SER A 248 15.26 5.28 -6.04
C SER A 248 16.26 6.35 -6.50
N THR A 249 15.77 7.53 -6.90
CA THR A 249 16.62 8.68 -7.26
C THR A 249 17.55 9.11 -6.13
N LEU A 250 17.04 9.13 -4.88
CA LEU A 250 17.82 9.39 -3.67
C LEU A 250 18.94 8.36 -3.51
N PHE A 251 18.62 7.06 -3.61
CA PHE A 251 19.60 5.99 -3.47
C PHE A 251 20.69 6.08 -4.54
N GLU A 252 20.30 6.16 -5.82
CA GLU A 252 21.25 6.23 -6.94
C GLU A 252 22.14 7.46 -6.84
N GLY A 253 21.58 8.62 -6.51
CA GLY A 253 22.34 9.84 -6.32
C GLY A 253 23.34 9.74 -5.17
N LEU A 254 22.91 9.21 -4.01
CA LEU A 254 23.79 8.99 -2.86
C LEU A 254 24.92 8.00 -3.22
N PHE A 255 24.58 6.90 -3.89
CA PHE A 255 25.53 5.88 -4.31
C PHE A 255 26.57 6.45 -5.28
N LYS A 256 26.15 7.13 -6.34
CA LYS A 256 27.02 7.77 -7.34
C LYS A 256 27.95 8.81 -6.71
N LEU A 257 27.45 9.63 -5.78
CA LEU A 257 28.28 10.61 -5.07
C LEU A 257 29.22 10.00 -4.02
N SER A 258 28.85 8.87 -3.43
CA SER A 258 29.69 8.15 -2.47
C SER A 258 30.88 7.45 -3.14
N HIS A 259 30.76 7.10 -4.42
CA HIS A 259 31.78 6.33 -5.14
C HIS A 259 32.57 7.22 -6.13
N PRO A 260 33.91 7.34 -5.99
CA PRO A 260 34.72 8.24 -6.82
C PRO A 260 34.56 8.09 -8.34
N LYS A 261 34.42 6.84 -8.84
CA LYS A 261 34.33 6.54 -10.27
C LYS A 261 32.94 6.83 -10.87
N LEU A 262 31.91 6.93 -10.04
CA LEU A 262 30.52 7.08 -10.50
C LEU A 262 30.02 8.52 -10.42
N LYS A 263 30.78 9.45 -9.81
CA LYS A 263 30.41 10.86 -9.71
C LYS A 263 30.08 11.52 -11.06
N GLY A 264 30.77 11.11 -12.13
CA GLY A 264 30.54 11.62 -13.48
C GLY A 264 29.21 11.18 -14.11
N LEU A 265 28.55 10.17 -13.54
CA LEU A 265 27.25 9.66 -13.99
C LEU A 265 26.06 10.27 -13.23
N LEU A 266 26.33 11.23 -12.33
CA LEU A 266 25.29 11.89 -11.55
C LEU A 266 24.43 12.78 -12.47
N THR A 267 23.13 12.53 -12.46
CA THR A 267 22.16 13.30 -13.23
C THR A 267 21.80 14.61 -12.52
N ARG A 268 21.25 15.58 -13.27
CA ARG A 268 20.78 16.85 -12.70
C ARG A 268 19.63 16.65 -11.70
N GLU A 269 18.74 15.72 -11.98
CA GLU A 269 17.59 15.41 -11.13
C GLU A 269 18.03 14.84 -9.78
N GLU A 270 18.97 13.88 -9.79
CA GLU A 270 19.56 13.33 -8.56
C GLU A 270 20.25 14.40 -7.74
N PHE A 271 21.08 15.25 -8.37
CA PHE A 271 21.75 16.32 -7.64
C PHE A 271 20.77 17.34 -7.06
N SER A 272 19.72 17.72 -7.82
CA SER A 272 18.68 18.65 -7.34
C SER A 272 17.98 18.09 -6.11
N LEU A 273 17.53 16.83 -6.17
CA LEU A 273 16.85 16.17 -5.05
C LEU A 273 17.75 16.11 -3.81
N LEU A 274 19.02 15.71 -3.98
CA LEU A 274 19.96 15.64 -2.85
C LEU A 274 20.27 17.02 -2.27
N SER A 275 20.36 18.06 -3.10
CA SER A 275 20.56 19.42 -2.63
C SER A 275 19.34 19.97 -1.90
N GLU A 276 18.13 19.73 -2.40
CA GLU A 276 16.87 20.09 -1.74
C GLU A 276 16.74 19.44 -0.36
N LEU A 277 17.16 18.18 -0.23
CA LEU A 277 17.19 17.45 1.04
C LEU A 277 18.40 17.82 1.94
N GLY A 278 19.32 18.68 1.47
CA GLY A 278 20.53 19.08 2.19
C GLY A 278 21.57 17.95 2.35
N LEU A 279 21.54 16.95 1.47
CA LEU A 279 22.41 15.78 1.46
C LEU A 279 23.64 15.94 0.57
N ALA A 280 23.56 16.81 -0.44
CA ALA A 280 24.67 17.15 -1.31
C ALA A 280 24.86 18.67 -1.44
N GLY A 281 26.11 19.11 -1.44
CA GLY A 281 26.52 20.48 -1.75
C GLY A 281 27.54 20.50 -2.90
N ARG A 282 28.18 21.66 -3.10
CA ARG A 282 29.15 21.87 -4.19
C ARG A 282 30.34 20.89 -4.14
N GLU A 283 30.74 20.45 -2.95
CA GLU A 283 31.88 19.55 -2.73
C GLU A 283 31.50 18.05 -2.66
N GLY A 284 30.22 17.71 -2.90
CA GLY A 284 29.69 16.35 -2.80
C GLY A 284 28.81 16.15 -1.56
N LEU A 285 28.82 14.94 -0.97
CA LEU A 285 27.93 14.60 0.14
C LEU A 285 28.25 15.39 1.42
N THR A 286 27.21 15.99 2.01
CA THR A 286 27.25 16.60 3.33
C THR A 286 27.40 15.52 4.41
N VAL A 287 27.67 15.92 5.67
CA VAL A 287 27.64 14.98 6.81
C VAL A 287 26.29 14.27 6.92
N LYS A 288 25.19 14.99 6.62
CA LYS A 288 23.84 14.40 6.57
C LYS A 288 23.74 13.38 5.44
N GLY A 289 24.24 13.70 4.24
CA GLY A 289 24.24 12.79 3.08
C GLY A 289 25.05 11.52 3.33
N LYS A 290 26.27 11.64 3.87
CA LYS A 290 27.09 10.47 4.25
C LYS A 290 26.35 9.58 5.25
N ARG A 291 25.78 10.18 6.29
CA ARG A 291 25.00 9.46 7.29
C ARG A 291 23.74 8.81 6.71
N ALA A 292 23.04 9.48 5.78
CA ALA A 292 21.89 8.93 5.10
C ALA A 292 22.29 7.66 4.34
N PHE A 293 23.33 7.73 3.50
CA PHE A 293 23.82 6.59 2.74
C PHE A 293 24.24 5.40 3.64
N THR A 294 25.02 5.64 4.71
CA THR A 294 25.46 4.57 5.62
C THR A 294 24.31 3.92 6.41
N LYS A 295 23.23 4.66 6.65
CA LYS A 295 22.09 4.18 7.47
C LYS A 295 20.87 3.76 6.66
N MET A 296 20.92 3.92 5.34
CA MET A 296 19.91 3.43 4.43
C MET A 296 19.99 1.90 4.44
N ASN A 297 19.01 1.26 5.06
CA ASN A 297 18.93 -0.19 5.11
C ASN A 297 17.74 -0.62 4.27
N PHE A 298 17.94 -1.61 3.39
CA PHE A 298 16.86 -2.26 2.67
C PHE A 298 16.25 -3.34 3.59
N TYR A 299 15.38 -2.90 4.50
CA TYR A 299 14.90 -3.65 5.68
C TYR A 299 14.37 -5.06 5.41
N GLU A 300 13.84 -5.34 4.22
CA GLU A 300 13.33 -6.68 3.88
C GLU A 300 14.35 -7.59 3.17
N TYR A 301 15.44 -7.03 2.63
CA TYR A 301 16.33 -7.73 1.70
C TYR A 301 17.79 -7.78 2.14
N ALA A 302 18.18 -6.98 3.14
CA ALA A 302 19.52 -6.98 3.72
C ALA A 302 19.58 -7.72 5.06
N LEU A 303 20.73 -8.32 5.38
CA LEU A 303 20.98 -8.87 6.72
C LEU A 303 20.77 -7.76 7.77
N PRO A 304 20.11 -8.04 8.91
CA PRO A 304 20.01 -7.06 9.97
C PRO A 304 21.41 -6.81 10.53
N TYR A 305 21.92 -5.59 10.35
CA TYR A 305 23.21 -5.17 10.89
C TYR A 305 23.09 -3.84 11.63
N GLY A 306 23.92 -3.68 12.66
CA GLY A 306 24.21 -2.37 13.24
C GLY A 306 23.78 -2.18 14.70
N ILE A 307 22.97 -3.08 15.27
CA ILE A 307 22.59 -3.09 16.70
C ILE A 307 22.73 -4.51 17.26
N LYS A 308 23.56 -4.66 18.29
CA LYS A 308 23.87 -5.96 18.89
C LYS A 308 22.75 -6.47 19.79
N ARG A 309 22.51 -7.78 19.78
CA ARG A 309 21.65 -8.45 20.77
C ARG A 309 22.47 -9.37 21.66
N VAL A 310 22.36 -9.20 22.97
CA VAL A 310 23.13 -9.98 23.94
C VAL A 310 22.18 -10.58 24.98
N LYS A 311 22.13 -11.92 25.04
CA LYS A 311 21.34 -12.66 26.03
C LYS A 311 22.22 -13.02 27.22
N SER A 312 21.79 -12.66 28.43
CA SER A 312 22.64 -12.68 29.64
C SER A 312 22.81 -14.05 30.34
N GLU A 313 22.49 -15.20 29.72
CA GLU A 313 22.79 -16.52 30.31
C GLU A 313 24.28 -16.92 30.08
N ASP A 314 24.93 -17.47 31.11
CA ASP A 314 26.27 -18.10 31.12
C ASP A 314 27.37 -17.40 30.29
N GLY A 315 27.64 -16.13 30.59
CA GLY A 315 28.76 -15.38 29.98
C GLY A 315 28.39 -14.49 28.80
N GLY A 316 27.10 -14.32 28.51
CA GLY A 316 26.60 -13.37 27.50
C GLY A 316 26.67 -13.94 26.09
N ARG A 317 25.64 -14.69 25.70
CA ARG A 317 25.53 -15.23 24.35
C ARG A 317 25.12 -14.14 23.38
N TYR A 318 25.94 -13.90 22.35
CA TYR A 318 25.55 -13.06 21.22
C TYR A 318 24.45 -13.73 20.41
N LEU A 319 23.39 -12.98 20.15
CA LEU A 319 22.33 -13.36 19.22
C LEU A 319 22.55 -12.64 17.88
N GLN A 320 21.71 -12.95 16.89
CA GLN A 320 21.73 -12.24 15.61
C GLN A 320 21.47 -10.73 15.84
N ASP A 321 22.27 -9.88 15.20
CA ASP A 321 22.08 -8.43 15.21
C ASP A 321 20.67 -8.04 14.71
N ILE A 322 20.21 -6.86 15.09
CA ILE A 322 18.95 -6.25 14.64
C ILE A 322 19.20 -4.95 13.87
N GLY A 323 18.21 -4.55 13.07
CA GLY A 323 18.23 -3.26 12.38
C GLY A 323 17.98 -2.07 13.31
N TYR A 324 18.25 -0.86 12.81
CA TYR A 324 17.98 0.38 13.53
C TYR A 324 16.48 0.65 13.74
N CYS A 325 15.62 0.22 12.80
CA CYS A 325 14.17 0.31 12.94
C CYS A 325 13.66 -0.67 14.00
N ASP A 326 14.11 -1.94 13.95
CA ASP A 326 13.77 -2.96 14.96
C ASP A 326 14.13 -2.52 16.37
N LEU A 327 15.30 -1.89 16.55
CA LEU A 327 15.66 -1.30 17.84
C LEU A 327 14.55 -0.39 18.35
N VAL A 328 14.06 0.53 17.52
CA VAL A 328 13.09 1.56 17.91
C VAL A 328 11.68 0.98 18.09
N GLU A 329 11.26 0.06 17.23
CA GLU A 329 9.88 -0.45 17.20
C GLU A 329 9.67 -1.71 18.05
N ARG A 330 10.69 -2.56 18.18
CA ARG A 330 10.55 -3.94 18.68
C ARG A 330 11.46 -4.28 19.86
N PHE A 331 12.61 -3.61 20.01
CA PHE A 331 13.61 -3.95 21.02
C PHE A 331 13.91 -2.77 21.96
N GLN A 332 12.93 -2.42 22.78
CA GLN A 332 13.05 -1.44 23.87
C GLN A 332 12.87 -2.14 25.23
N PRO A 333 13.48 -1.66 26.33
CA PRO A 333 13.29 -2.23 27.67
C PRO A 333 11.81 -2.40 28.01
N GLY A 334 11.41 -3.62 28.37
CA GLY A 334 10.01 -4.02 28.54
C GLY A 334 9.40 -4.81 27.37
N MET A 335 10.05 -4.84 26.21
CA MET A 335 9.57 -5.59 25.04
C MET A 335 9.92 -7.07 25.16
N ILE A 336 8.96 -7.93 24.85
CA ILE A 336 9.10 -9.37 24.80
C ILE A 336 9.64 -9.75 23.42
N ASP A 337 10.80 -10.42 23.39
CA ASP A 337 11.28 -11.10 22.20
C ASP A 337 10.73 -12.53 22.14
N TYR A 338 9.72 -12.70 21.30
CA TYR A 338 9.08 -13.97 21.02
C TYR A 338 10.00 -15.00 20.35
N THR A 339 11.10 -14.56 19.72
CA THR A 339 12.02 -15.49 19.02
C THR A 339 12.97 -16.18 19.98
N ALA A 340 13.37 -15.53 21.07
CA ALA A 340 14.27 -16.08 22.09
C ALA A 340 13.59 -16.37 23.44
N ASP A 341 12.25 -16.28 23.51
CA ASP A 341 11.43 -16.35 24.74
C ASP A 341 12.06 -15.49 25.87
N ALA A 342 12.39 -14.25 25.51
CA ALA A 342 13.17 -13.32 26.33
C ALA A 342 12.44 -11.98 26.48
N ILE A 343 12.92 -11.15 27.39
CA ILE A 343 12.50 -9.76 27.56
C ILE A 343 13.71 -8.84 27.50
N VAL A 344 13.57 -7.71 26.81
CA VAL A 344 14.59 -6.68 26.77
C VAL A 344 14.62 -5.98 28.12
N THR A 345 15.78 -5.97 28.77
CA THR A 345 15.94 -5.43 30.12
C THR A 345 16.63 -4.07 30.13
N ASP A 346 17.55 -3.82 29.21
CA ASP A 346 18.27 -2.54 29.11
C ASP A 346 18.86 -2.30 27.70
N LEU A 347 19.35 -1.09 27.46
CA LEU A 347 20.00 -0.64 26.23
C LEU A 347 21.50 -0.48 26.42
N ILE A 348 22.29 -1.11 25.56
CA ILE A 348 23.75 -0.95 25.50
C ILE A 348 24.06 0.38 24.80
N ARG A 349 24.78 1.27 25.48
CA ARG A 349 25.09 2.62 24.99
C ARG A 349 26.59 2.87 24.87
N LYS A 350 26.99 3.58 23.80
CA LYS A 350 28.30 4.23 23.66
C LYS A 350 28.07 5.74 23.56
N GLY A 351 28.22 6.45 24.68
CA GLY A 351 27.80 7.84 24.80
C GLY A 351 26.29 7.98 24.63
N ARG A 352 25.84 8.83 23.69
CA ARG A 352 24.40 9.04 23.39
C ARG A 352 23.82 8.04 22.37
N VAL A 353 24.64 7.14 21.83
CA VAL A 353 24.24 6.20 20.78
C VAL A 353 23.96 4.83 21.39
N VAL A 354 22.78 4.28 21.10
CA VAL A 354 22.45 2.89 21.41
C VAL A 354 23.13 1.99 20.39
N THR A 355 23.91 1.03 20.87
CA THR A 355 24.69 0.09 20.06
C THR A 355 24.22 -1.35 20.21
N GLY A 356 23.30 -1.62 21.14
CA GLY A 356 22.75 -2.94 21.37
C GLY A 356 21.67 -2.96 22.45
N VAL A 357 21.15 -4.15 22.73
CA VAL A 357 20.14 -4.41 23.76
C VAL A 357 20.54 -5.61 24.61
N TRP A 358 20.22 -5.54 25.89
CA TRP A 358 20.33 -6.66 26.81
C TRP A 358 19.00 -7.40 26.88
N GLU A 359 19.05 -8.71 26.76
CA GLU A 359 17.90 -9.60 26.88
C GLU A 359 18.13 -10.62 27.99
N GLN A 360 17.08 -10.88 28.76
CA GLN A 360 17.05 -11.95 29.75
C GLN A 360 15.87 -12.88 29.49
N PRO A 361 15.96 -14.16 29.87
CA PRO A 361 14.83 -15.08 29.78
C PRO A 361 13.57 -14.48 30.41
N LEU A 362 12.41 -14.64 29.77
CA LEU A 362 11.14 -14.20 30.35
C LEU A 362 10.80 -15.13 31.53
N ARG A 363 11.13 -14.72 32.76
CA ARG A 363 10.88 -15.45 34.00
C ARG A 363 10.37 -14.51 35.10
N TYR A 364 9.63 -15.02 36.09
CA TYR A 364 9.15 -14.18 37.19
C TYR A 364 10.31 -13.55 37.97
N GLU A 365 11.44 -14.26 38.11
CA GLU A 365 12.65 -13.74 38.76
C GLU A 365 13.19 -12.52 38.01
N THR A 366 13.33 -12.60 36.68
CA THR A 366 13.75 -11.47 35.83
C THR A 366 12.77 -10.30 35.94
N LEU A 367 11.47 -10.56 35.84
CA LEU A 367 10.45 -9.51 35.91
C LEU A 367 10.45 -8.81 37.28
N ASN A 368 10.61 -9.55 38.37
CA ASN A 368 10.65 -8.99 39.72
C ASN A 368 11.97 -8.28 40.04
N SER A 369 13.07 -8.67 39.40
CA SER A 369 14.41 -8.10 39.66
C SER A 369 14.64 -6.70 39.09
N ILE A 370 13.73 -6.21 38.22
CA ILE A 370 13.86 -4.93 37.52
C ILE A 370 12.62 -4.09 37.82
N ASP A 371 12.82 -2.93 38.44
CA ASP A 371 11.74 -2.10 38.99
C ASP A 371 10.58 -1.83 38.02
N PHE A 372 10.87 -1.38 36.80
CA PHE A 372 9.82 -1.03 35.83
C PHE A 372 9.07 -2.27 35.30
N LEU A 373 9.69 -3.45 35.32
CA LEU A 373 9.05 -4.72 34.96
C LEU A 373 8.21 -5.25 36.12
N ALA A 374 8.69 -5.11 37.36
CA ALA A 374 7.97 -5.49 38.56
C ALA A 374 6.67 -4.68 38.70
N GLN A 375 6.73 -3.37 38.44
CA GLN A 375 5.54 -2.50 38.40
C GLN A 375 4.55 -2.94 37.31
N ALA A 376 5.02 -3.24 36.10
CA ALA A 376 4.15 -3.73 35.02
C ALA A 376 3.50 -5.07 35.38
N LEU A 377 4.24 -5.96 36.07
CA LEU A 377 3.74 -7.23 36.57
C LEU A 377 2.68 -7.06 37.67
N GLU A 378 2.85 -6.09 38.58
CA GLU A 378 1.84 -5.76 39.59
C GLU A 378 0.55 -5.24 38.95
N GLU A 379 0.65 -4.33 37.98
CA GLU A 379 -0.52 -3.84 37.24
C GLU A 379 -1.20 -4.97 36.46
N TYR A 380 -0.44 -5.89 35.89
CA TYR A 380 -0.99 -7.10 35.28
C TYR A 380 -1.84 -7.90 36.27
N TYR A 381 -1.34 -8.17 37.48
CA TYR A 381 -2.12 -8.85 38.52
C TYR A 381 -3.40 -8.09 38.88
N ARG A 382 -3.31 -6.76 39.05
CA ARG A 382 -4.46 -5.91 39.37
C ARG A 382 -5.52 -5.91 38.26
N VAL A 383 -5.11 -5.94 36.99
CA VAL A 383 -6.05 -6.02 35.86
C VAL A 383 -6.76 -7.37 35.83
N LYS A 384 -6.04 -8.48 36.02
CA LYS A 384 -6.62 -9.83 36.05
C LYS A 384 -7.62 -9.98 37.20
N ASP A 385 -7.29 -9.48 38.39
CA ASP A 385 -8.18 -9.45 39.55
C ASP A 385 -9.47 -8.67 39.26
N LYS A 386 -9.36 -7.47 38.68
CA LYS A 386 -10.53 -6.66 38.26
C LYS A 386 -11.42 -7.35 37.23
N TRP A 387 -10.86 -8.22 36.37
CA TRP A 387 -11.63 -9.02 35.41
C TRP A 387 -12.20 -10.31 36.02
N GLY A 388 -11.83 -10.64 37.27
CA GLY A 388 -12.17 -11.90 37.92
C GLY A 388 -11.53 -13.09 37.19
N GLU A 389 -10.31 -12.92 36.68
CA GLU A 389 -9.56 -13.92 35.94
C GLU A 389 -8.34 -14.39 36.74
N GLN A 390 -8.02 -15.68 36.67
CA GLN A 390 -6.80 -16.20 37.29
C GLN A 390 -5.56 -15.63 36.58
N ALA A 391 -4.71 -14.94 37.33
CA ALA A 391 -3.48 -14.39 36.79
C ALA A 391 -2.42 -15.49 36.58
N ASN A 392 -1.99 -15.67 35.33
CA ASN A 392 -0.83 -16.50 34.99
C ASN A 392 -0.15 -15.93 33.75
N LEU A 393 0.94 -15.18 33.95
CA LEU A 393 1.57 -14.40 32.89
C LEU A 393 2.03 -15.28 31.73
N PHE A 394 2.60 -16.45 32.01
CA PHE A 394 3.06 -17.37 30.98
C PHE A 394 1.91 -17.99 30.20
N ARG A 395 0.82 -18.36 30.87
CA ARG A 395 -0.39 -18.84 30.19
C ARG A 395 -0.92 -17.77 29.24
N ASP A 396 -1.02 -16.52 29.68
CA ASP A 396 -1.51 -15.43 28.85
C ASP A 396 -0.53 -15.08 27.72
N TYR A 397 0.79 -15.15 27.94
CA TYR A 397 1.81 -15.04 26.89
C TYR A 397 1.67 -16.14 25.83
N TYR A 398 1.68 -17.41 26.23
CA TYR A 398 1.60 -18.55 25.30
C TYR A 398 0.24 -18.65 24.58
N GLN A 399 -0.83 -18.14 25.17
CA GLN A 399 -2.15 -18.06 24.55
C GLN A 399 -2.33 -16.83 23.65
N GLY A 400 -1.33 -15.94 23.56
CA GLY A 400 -1.41 -14.70 22.77
C GLY A 400 -2.42 -13.71 23.32
N ARG A 401 -2.53 -13.62 24.64
CA ARG A 401 -3.33 -12.63 25.37
C ARG A 401 -2.48 -11.52 25.97
N LEU A 402 -1.17 -11.75 26.16
CA LEU A 402 -0.22 -10.75 26.58
C LEU A 402 0.75 -10.45 25.45
N HIS A 403 0.81 -9.18 25.04
CA HIS A 403 1.75 -8.69 24.03
C HIS A 403 2.49 -7.45 24.49
N SER A 404 3.72 -7.26 24.05
CA SER A 404 4.43 -5.98 24.21
C SER A 404 4.42 -5.19 22.90
N GLU A 405 4.20 -3.89 22.98
CA GLU A 405 4.13 -2.98 21.86
C GLU A 405 4.99 -1.73 22.13
N GLY A 406 5.88 -1.41 21.20
CA GLY A 406 6.69 -0.19 21.24
C GLY A 406 5.94 0.96 20.58
N ILE A 407 5.54 1.96 21.36
CA ILE A 407 4.90 3.16 20.80
C ILE A 407 6.00 4.13 20.36
N CYS A 408 5.97 4.50 19.08
CA CYS A 408 6.91 5.44 18.50
C CYS A 408 6.25 6.78 18.21
N ILE A 409 6.97 7.88 18.44
CA ILE A 409 6.66 9.15 17.77
C ILE A 409 7.24 9.07 16.37
N VAL A 410 6.37 9.15 15.38
CA VAL A 410 6.74 9.23 13.96
C VAL A 410 6.57 10.68 13.51
N ASP A 411 7.64 11.25 12.97
CA ASP A 411 7.66 12.56 12.32
C ASP A 411 7.84 12.34 10.82
N PRO A 412 6.74 12.22 10.05
CA PRO A 412 6.80 12.05 8.60
C PRO A 412 7.00 13.40 7.90
N PRO A 413 7.43 13.39 6.62
CA PRO A 413 7.46 14.61 5.82
C PRO A 413 6.05 15.18 5.65
N ARG A 414 5.93 16.52 5.65
CA ARG A 414 4.63 17.21 5.69
C ARG A 414 3.99 17.40 4.32
N GLY A 415 4.76 17.31 3.24
CA GLY A 415 4.27 17.54 1.88
C GLY A 415 5.22 16.95 0.84
N GLY A 416 4.89 15.76 0.36
CA GLY A 416 5.68 15.02 -0.64
C GLY A 416 6.81 14.21 -0.01
N PHE A 417 7.86 13.99 -0.80
CA PHE A 417 9.02 13.19 -0.38
C PHE A 417 9.96 13.92 0.58
N GLY A 418 10.37 13.26 1.66
CA GLY A 418 11.30 13.83 2.62
C GLY A 418 11.66 12.90 3.78
N LEU A 419 12.33 13.45 4.80
CA LEU A 419 12.84 12.68 5.95
C LEU A 419 11.71 12.22 6.88
N LYS A 420 11.60 10.90 7.11
CA LYS A 420 10.83 10.27 8.19
C LYS A 420 11.76 10.01 9.38
N THR A 421 11.36 10.45 10.58
CA THR A 421 12.07 10.12 11.83
C THR A 421 11.16 9.32 12.76
N LYS A 422 11.59 8.15 13.22
CA LYS A 422 10.92 7.37 14.26
C LYS A 422 11.74 7.42 15.56
N ARG A 423 11.07 7.70 16.68
CA ARG A 423 11.68 7.71 18.03
C ARG A 423 10.83 6.88 18.98
N PRO A 424 11.43 5.99 19.78
CA PRO A 424 10.68 5.26 20.78
C PRO A 424 10.18 6.25 21.83
N ASN A 425 8.90 6.13 22.21
CA ASN A 425 8.25 6.97 23.22
C ASN A 425 8.07 6.20 24.52
N ARG A 426 7.44 5.01 24.43
CA ARG A 426 7.15 4.14 25.57
C ARG A 426 6.91 2.71 25.12
N VAL A 427 6.98 1.78 26.06
CA VAL A 427 6.55 0.40 25.86
C VAL A 427 5.24 0.17 26.59
N ASN A 428 4.35 -0.58 25.96
CA ASN A 428 3.06 -0.97 26.51
C ASN A 428 2.92 -2.48 26.48
N TRP A 429 2.43 -3.08 27.56
CA TRP A 429 1.89 -4.42 27.55
C TRP A 429 0.40 -4.37 27.26
N ARG A 430 -0.01 -4.93 26.13
CA ARG A 430 -1.41 -5.11 25.75
C ARG A 430 -1.88 -6.46 26.29
N LEU A 431 -2.78 -6.39 27.26
CA LEU A 431 -3.42 -7.56 27.85
C LEU A 431 -4.85 -7.70 27.34
N ILE A 432 -5.23 -8.90 26.93
CA ILE A 432 -6.56 -9.24 26.41
C ILE A 432 -7.26 -10.17 27.40
N SER A 433 -8.49 -9.81 27.78
CA SER A 433 -9.34 -10.59 28.68
C SER A 433 -9.72 -11.94 28.06
N GLU A 434 -9.98 -12.92 28.91
CA GLU A 434 -10.57 -14.20 28.51
C GLU A 434 -12.03 -14.04 28.08
N LYS A 435 -12.71 -13.00 28.56
CA LYS A 435 -14.13 -12.72 28.32
C LYS A 435 -14.26 -11.67 27.22
N LEU A 436 -15.13 -11.92 26.26
CA LEU A 436 -15.53 -10.93 25.26
C LEU A 436 -16.81 -10.22 25.73
N LYS A 437 -16.91 -8.92 25.44
CA LYS A 437 -18.10 -8.12 25.75
C LYS A 437 -19.04 -8.13 24.54
N PRO A 438 -20.26 -8.68 24.64
CA PRO A 438 -21.21 -8.61 23.54
C PRO A 438 -21.77 -7.19 23.39
N VAL A 439 -21.91 -6.75 22.14
CA VAL A 439 -22.57 -5.50 21.75
C VAL A 439 -23.56 -5.84 20.64
N VAL A 440 -24.81 -5.46 20.83
CA VAL A 440 -25.83 -5.63 19.80
C VAL A 440 -25.95 -4.33 19.01
N SER A 441 -25.78 -4.42 17.70
CA SER A 441 -25.94 -3.30 16.77
C SER A 441 -26.62 -3.82 15.50
N ASP A 442 -27.59 -3.07 14.97
CA ASP A 442 -28.37 -3.45 13.78
C ASP A 442 -28.96 -4.89 13.85
N GLY A 443 -29.40 -5.29 15.05
CA GLY A 443 -29.96 -6.64 15.28
C GLY A 443 -28.96 -7.79 15.22
N LYS A 444 -27.67 -7.54 14.99
CA LYS A 444 -26.56 -8.51 15.03
C LYS A 444 -25.77 -8.40 16.33
N THR A 445 -25.19 -9.51 16.76
CA THR A 445 -24.29 -9.57 17.92
C THR A 445 -22.84 -9.46 17.47
N TYR A 446 -22.13 -8.50 18.05
CA TYR A 446 -20.68 -8.30 17.89
C TYR A 446 -19.98 -8.59 19.22
N PHE A 447 -18.76 -9.09 19.16
CA PHE A 447 -17.94 -9.38 20.34
C PHE A 447 -16.76 -8.43 20.39
N LEU A 448 -16.78 -7.51 21.35
CA LEU A 448 -15.68 -6.62 21.63
C LEU A 448 -14.67 -7.30 22.56
N LYS A 449 -13.39 -7.13 22.23
CA LYS A 449 -12.30 -7.54 23.09
C LYS A 449 -12.20 -6.56 24.24
N VAL A 450 -12.31 -7.07 25.46
CA VAL A 450 -11.90 -6.30 26.63
C VAL A 450 -10.38 -6.38 26.68
N GLN A 451 -9.72 -5.24 26.44
CA GLN A 451 -8.28 -5.14 26.51
C GLN A 451 -7.88 -4.04 27.48
N ARG A 452 -6.69 -4.19 28.06
CA ARG A 452 -6.06 -3.15 28.88
C ARG A 452 -4.64 -2.96 28.42
N VAL A 453 -4.25 -1.69 28.36
CA VAL A 453 -2.86 -1.28 28.13
C VAL A 453 -2.22 -1.04 29.49
N ILE A 454 -1.15 -1.78 29.76
CA ILE A 454 -0.31 -1.64 30.95
C ILE A 454 0.98 -0.94 30.50
N PRO A 455 1.20 0.33 30.87
CA PRO A 455 2.41 1.04 30.49
C PRO A 455 3.62 0.42 31.20
N VAL A 456 4.68 0.14 30.46
CA VAL A 456 5.97 -0.29 31.00
C VAL A 456 6.89 0.91 31.00
N VAL A 457 7.09 1.51 32.18
CA VAL A 457 7.80 2.79 32.35
C VAL A 457 9.32 2.58 32.38
N GLY A 458 9.84 1.92 31.35
CA GLY A 458 11.27 1.67 31.16
C GLY A 458 11.98 2.77 30.35
N PRO A 459 13.32 2.80 30.38
CA PRO A 459 14.09 3.77 29.60
C PRO A 459 14.02 3.46 28.11
N THR A 460 13.56 4.41 27.29
CA THR A 460 13.60 4.27 25.83
C THR A 460 14.85 4.89 25.20
N GLY A 461 15.28 4.41 24.05
CA GLY A 461 16.45 4.95 23.36
C GLY A 461 16.64 4.43 21.94
N GLY A 462 17.28 5.26 21.12
CA GLY A 462 17.44 5.01 19.69
C GLY A 462 16.70 6.04 18.85
N VAL A 463 17.10 6.16 17.59
CA VAL A 463 16.39 6.97 16.59
C VAL A 463 16.60 6.33 15.24
N TYR A 464 15.49 6.05 14.55
CA TYR A 464 15.50 5.61 13.17
C TYR A 464 15.15 6.79 12.26
N ARG A 465 15.83 6.87 11.12
CA ARG A 465 15.67 7.92 10.11
C ARG A 465 15.72 7.27 8.74
N ASP A 466 14.74 7.61 7.92
CA ASP A 466 14.67 7.20 6.52
C ASP A 466 13.96 8.28 5.71
N TYR A 467 13.67 8.03 4.44
CA TYR A 467 12.93 8.93 3.58
C TYR A 467 11.66 8.25 3.09
N THR A 468 10.56 8.99 3.03
CA THR A 468 9.28 8.50 2.53
C THR A 468 8.46 9.65 1.97
N TYR A 469 7.26 9.35 1.49
CA TYR A 469 6.26 10.33 1.12
C TYR A 469 5.28 10.55 2.27
N GLY A 470 4.93 11.80 2.51
CA GLY A 470 4.02 12.17 3.58
C GLY A 470 3.23 13.42 3.26
N LEU A 471 2.08 13.53 3.91
CA LEU A 471 1.12 14.59 3.74
C LEU A 471 0.52 14.90 5.10
N THR A 472 0.71 16.13 5.56
CA THR A 472 0.13 16.62 6.81
C THR A 472 -0.68 17.86 6.51
N VAL A 473 -1.95 17.84 6.89
CA VAL A 473 -2.86 18.96 6.69
C VAL A 473 -3.49 19.38 8.01
N GLU A 474 -3.61 20.68 8.19
CA GLU A 474 -4.41 21.26 9.25
C GLU A 474 -5.88 21.13 8.90
N VAL A 475 -6.69 20.78 9.90
CA VAL A 475 -8.15 20.61 9.77
C VAL A 475 -8.84 21.59 10.71
N ASP A 476 -10.11 21.88 10.42
CA ASP A 476 -10.86 22.84 11.21
C ASP A 476 -10.92 22.41 12.71
N PRO A 477 -10.69 23.32 13.67
CA PRO A 477 -10.76 23.04 15.10
C PRO A 477 -12.06 22.39 15.58
N SER A 478 -13.17 22.58 14.86
CA SER A 478 -14.47 21.98 15.17
C SER A 478 -14.58 20.48 14.84
N GLU A 479 -13.65 19.93 14.04
CA GLU A 479 -13.66 18.52 13.63
C GLU A 479 -13.47 17.56 14.82
N ASP A 480 -14.22 16.48 14.88
CA ASP A 480 -14.06 15.48 15.95
C ASP A 480 -12.86 14.55 15.68
N ILE A 481 -11.99 14.37 16.68
CA ILE A 481 -10.74 13.61 16.53
C ILE A 481 -11.02 12.12 16.29
N GLU A 482 -12.01 11.55 16.98
CA GLU A 482 -12.37 10.14 16.82
C GLU A 482 -12.92 9.91 15.41
N TRP A 483 -13.77 10.80 14.91
CA TRP A 483 -14.32 10.70 13.56
C TRP A 483 -13.32 11.01 12.45
N LEU A 484 -12.35 11.91 12.66
CA LEU A 484 -11.23 12.08 11.73
C LEU A 484 -10.42 10.80 11.61
N ARG A 485 -10.16 10.10 12.72
CA ARG A 485 -9.48 8.80 12.71
C ARG A 485 -10.29 7.75 11.96
N VAL A 486 -11.60 7.67 12.20
CA VAL A 486 -12.52 6.79 11.44
C VAL A 486 -12.50 7.12 9.95
N GLY A 487 -12.49 8.40 9.58
CA GLY A 487 -12.41 8.85 8.19
C GLY A 487 -11.11 8.44 7.50
N LEU A 488 -9.95 8.55 8.18
CA LEU A 488 -8.66 8.09 7.66
C LEU A 488 -8.63 6.58 7.45
N ALA A 489 -9.12 5.82 8.43
CA ALA A 489 -9.24 4.36 8.33
C ALA A 489 -10.15 3.96 7.16
N TYR A 490 -11.27 4.68 6.98
CA TYR A 490 -12.20 4.47 5.88
C TYR A 490 -11.56 4.72 4.51
N ILE A 491 -10.73 5.75 4.36
CA ILE A 491 -9.97 6.01 3.13
C ILE A 491 -9.09 4.81 2.76
N ILE A 492 -8.36 4.23 3.73
CA ILE A 492 -7.52 3.05 3.50
C ILE A 492 -8.34 1.84 3.05
N ILE A 493 -9.50 1.61 3.65
CA ILE A 493 -10.43 0.54 3.23
C ILE A 493 -10.88 0.76 1.78
N VAL A 494 -11.28 1.97 1.42
CA VAL A 494 -11.70 2.30 0.05
C VAL A 494 -10.56 2.07 -0.94
N LEU A 495 -9.34 2.49 -0.61
CA LEU A 495 -8.13 2.21 -1.40
C LEU A 495 -7.89 0.70 -1.57
N ARG A 496 -8.12 -0.11 -0.53
CA ARG A 496 -8.01 -1.57 -0.63
C ARG A 496 -9.05 -2.17 -1.57
N PHE A 497 -10.32 -1.77 -1.45
CA PHE A 497 -11.42 -2.34 -2.24
C PHE A 497 -11.45 -1.86 -3.69
N LYS A 498 -11.26 -0.56 -3.93
CA LYS A 498 -11.38 0.07 -5.25
C LYS A 498 -10.07 0.01 -6.03
N HIS A 499 -8.96 0.26 -5.34
CA HIS A 499 -7.65 0.39 -5.96
C HIS A 499 -6.76 -0.83 -5.78
N GLY A 500 -7.13 -1.76 -4.89
CA GLY A 500 -6.34 -2.97 -4.62
C GLY A 500 -5.07 -2.69 -3.83
N ILE A 501 -4.97 -1.55 -3.15
CA ILE A 501 -3.77 -1.15 -2.38
C ILE A 501 -3.74 -1.91 -1.04
N PRO A 502 -2.60 -2.51 -0.64
CA PRO A 502 -2.47 -3.16 0.68
C PRO A 502 -2.86 -2.24 1.85
N LEU A 503 -3.39 -2.82 2.93
CA LEU A 503 -3.88 -2.05 4.09
C LEU A 503 -2.76 -1.35 4.87
N ASP A 504 -1.56 -1.93 4.85
CA ASP A 504 -0.34 -1.48 5.52
C ASP A 504 0.50 -0.49 4.69
N THR A 505 0.05 -0.15 3.47
CA THR A 505 0.77 0.79 2.60
C THR A 505 0.90 2.18 3.23
N PHE A 506 -0.15 2.64 3.92
CA PHE A 506 -0.19 3.96 4.55
C PHE A 506 -0.36 3.85 6.06
N ALA A 507 0.44 4.60 6.79
CA ALA A 507 0.21 4.88 8.20
C ALA A 507 -0.29 6.31 8.36
N TYR A 508 -1.17 6.52 9.34
CA TYR A 508 -1.77 7.82 9.59
C TYR A 508 -1.82 8.17 11.07
N SER A 509 -2.01 9.44 11.36
CA SER A 509 -2.21 9.93 12.72
C SER A 509 -3.13 11.16 12.73
N VAL A 510 -3.87 11.30 13.82
CA VAL A 510 -4.61 12.52 14.14
C VAL A 510 -3.96 13.12 15.37
N GLY A 511 -3.48 14.36 15.24
CA GLY A 511 -2.83 15.10 16.31
C GLY A 511 -3.63 16.33 16.70
N SER A 512 -3.56 16.73 17.96
CA SER A 512 -4.11 18.00 18.43
C SER A 512 -3.08 18.73 19.30
N VAL A 513 -2.93 20.03 19.08
CA VAL A 513 -2.12 20.93 19.90
C VAL A 513 -2.98 22.12 20.28
N GLY A 514 -3.45 22.15 21.53
CA GLY A 514 -4.48 23.10 21.94
C GLY A 514 -5.77 22.87 21.17
N ASN A 515 -6.28 23.90 20.49
CA ASN A 515 -7.44 23.81 19.61
C ASN A 515 -7.09 23.43 18.16
N LEU A 516 -5.80 23.46 17.78
CA LEU A 516 -5.37 23.13 16.43
C LEU A 516 -5.34 21.61 16.25
N LYS A 517 -5.84 21.16 15.11
CA LYS A 517 -5.93 19.74 14.76
C LYS A 517 -5.20 19.49 13.45
N LEU A 518 -4.51 18.36 13.38
CA LEU A 518 -3.74 17.94 12.23
C LEU A 518 -4.10 16.50 11.90
N VAL A 519 -4.25 16.21 10.61
CA VAL A 519 -4.25 14.84 10.11
C VAL A 519 -3.01 14.64 9.26
N SER A 520 -2.34 13.50 9.46
CA SER A 520 -1.14 13.14 8.72
C SER A 520 -1.29 11.74 8.14
N ILE A 521 -0.90 11.57 6.89
CA ILE A 521 -0.83 10.28 6.18
C ILE A 521 0.57 10.18 5.58
N HIS A 522 1.21 9.04 5.73
CA HIS A 522 2.52 8.78 5.14
C HIS A 522 2.64 7.33 4.70
N GLU A 523 3.56 7.07 3.78
CA GLU A 523 3.83 5.72 3.33
C GLU A 523 4.78 5.01 4.29
N GLU A 524 4.43 3.79 4.69
CA GLU A 524 5.35 2.95 5.48
C GLU A 524 6.53 2.52 4.62
N GLU A 525 6.23 2.05 3.40
CA GLU A 525 7.19 1.81 2.33
C GLU A 525 7.17 2.96 1.32
N SER A 526 8.33 3.55 1.03
CA SER A 526 8.43 4.72 0.14
C SER A 526 8.20 4.36 -1.33
N ALA A 527 6.95 4.11 -1.73
CA ALA A 527 6.52 3.74 -3.07
C ALA A 527 6.20 4.94 -3.98
N GLY A 528 5.94 6.12 -3.40
CA GLY A 528 5.56 7.34 -4.10
C GLY A 528 4.11 7.36 -4.61
N LEU A 529 3.23 6.65 -3.93
CA LEU A 529 1.80 6.62 -4.21
C LEU A 529 1.06 7.89 -3.79
N LEU A 530 1.39 8.51 -2.66
CA LEU A 530 0.69 9.72 -2.18
C LEU A 530 0.75 10.87 -3.20
N GLU A 531 1.83 10.95 -3.98
CA GLU A 531 1.97 11.92 -5.07
C GLU A 531 1.24 11.52 -6.36
N LYS A 532 0.87 10.24 -6.51
CA LYS A 532 0.20 9.67 -7.69
C LYS A 532 -1.30 9.42 -7.48
N ILE A 533 -1.81 9.52 -6.25
CA ILE A 533 -3.24 9.37 -5.96
C ILE A 533 -4.02 10.54 -6.59
N ASP A 534 -5.03 10.20 -7.38
CA ASP A 534 -6.08 11.15 -7.78
C ASP A 534 -7.06 11.32 -6.61
N TRP A 535 -6.84 12.38 -5.83
CA TRP A 535 -7.66 12.70 -4.66
C TRP A 535 -9.11 13.06 -5.03
N VAL A 536 -9.38 13.52 -6.26
CA VAL A 536 -10.75 13.83 -6.71
C VAL A 536 -11.49 12.54 -7.05
N GLU A 537 -10.84 11.60 -7.72
CA GLU A 537 -11.39 10.27 -7.97
C GLU A 537 -11.62 9.51 -6.66
N LEU A 538 -10.63 9.53 -5.75
CA LEU A 538 -10.73 8.89 -4.45
C LEU A 538 -11.90 9.45 -3.63
N LYS A 539 -12.18 10.75 -3.71
CA LYS A 539 -13.36 11.35 -3.07
C LYS A 539 -14.67 10.72 -3.56
N ARG A 540 -14.81 10.56 -4.88
CA ARG A 540 -16.00 9.93 -5.49
C ARG A 540 -16.12 8.47 -5.07
N ASP A 541 -15.00 7.76 -5.00
CA ASP A 541 -14.97 6.38 -4.51
C ASP A 541 -15.40 6.28 -3.05
N VAL A 542 -14.94 7.19 -2.18
CA VAL A 542 -15.32 7.29 -0.76
C VAL A 542 -16.83 7.52 -0.62
N GLU A 543 -17.38 8.49 -1.36
CA GLU A 543 -18.80 8.84 -1.32
C GLU A 543 -19.69 7.72 -1.91
N GLY A 544 -19.20 6.98 -2.90
CA GLY A 544 -19.92 5.89 -3.56
C GLY A 544 -19.72 4.50 -2.97
N PHE A 545 -18.80 4.33 -2.00
CA PHE A 545 -18.51 3.03 -1.40
C PHE A 545 -19.63 2.60 -0.43
N LYS A 546 -20.04 1.34 -0.52
CA LYS A 546 -21.05 0.73 0.36
C LYS A 546 -20.38 -0.34 1.21
N PRO A 547 -20.05 -0.05 2.48
CA PRO A 547 -19.42 -1.00 3.37
C PRO A 547 -20.30 -2.20 3.66
N ASP A 548 -19.67 -3.35 3.87
CA ASP A 548 -20.29 -4.59 4.30
C ASP A 548 -19.50 -5.20 5.47
N ASP A 549 -19.86 -6.41 5.91
CA ASP A 549 -19.20 -7.09 7.02
C ASP A 549 -17.67 -7.30 6.77
N MET A 550 -17.21 -7.32 5.52
CA MET A 550 -15.77 -7.37 5.22
C MET A 550 -15.08 -6.03 5.45
N ALA A 551 -15.75 -4.92 5.12
CA ALA A 551 -15.24 -3.59 5.40
C ALA A 551 -15.13 -3.35 6.92
N GLU A 552 -16.06 -3.89 7.72
CA GLU A 552 -15.97 -3.85 9.20
C GLU A 552 -14.73 -4.58 9.72
N ILE A 553 -14.47 -5.80 9.25
CA ILE A 553 -13.26 -6.55 9.64
C ILE A 553 -11.99 -5.85 9.18
N MET A 554 -11.98 -5.30 7.96
CA MET A 554 -10.82 -4.53 7.48
C MET A 554 -10.61 -3.28 8.32
N LEU A 555 -11.66 -2.59 8.73
CA LEU A 555 -11.56 -1.46 9.65
C LEU A 555 -10.92 -1.89 10.97
N GLN A 556 -11.35 -3.01 11.54
CA GLN A 556 -10.76 -3.55 12.76
C GLN A 556 -9.27 -3.91 12.57
N ALA A 557 -8.89 -4.41 11.40
CA ALA A 557 -7.51 -4.75 11.07
C ALA A 557 -6.62 -3.52 10.86
N VAL A 558 -7.16 -2.45 10.26
CA VAL A 558 -6.47 -1.17 10.03
C VAL A 558 -6.32 -0.40 11.33
N ASP A 559 -7.41 -0.24 12.08
CA ASP A 559 -7.44 0.57 13.30
C ASP A 559 -8.58 0.13 14.23
N GLU A 560 -8.20 -0.58 15.28
CA GLU A 560 -9.11 -1.11 16.30
C GLU A 560 -9.83 0.02 17.08
N GLU A 561 -9.22 1.19 17.24
CA GLU A 561 -9.83 2.33 17.92
C GLU A 561 -10.90 2.97 17.03
N ALA A 562 -10.60 3.17 15.75
CA ALA A 562 -11.59 3.61 14.76
C ALA A 562 -12.78 2.65 14.66
N HIS A 563 -12.51 1.35 14.65
CA HIS A 563 -13.54 0.31 14.66
C HIS A 563 -14.42 0.40 15.91
N LEU A 564 -13.83 0.56 17.09
CA LEU A 564 -14.58 0.71 18.34
C LEU A 564 -15.47 1.95 18.34
N THR A 565 -14.93 3.11 17.91
CA THR A 565 -15.72 4.34 17.75
C THR A 565 -16.90 4.10 16.82
N LEU A 566 -16.67 3.53 15.63
CA LEU A 566 -17.73 3.30 14.67
C LEU A 566 -18.80 2.33 15.21
N LEU A 567 -18.39 1.23 15.86
CA LEU A 567 -19.31 0.24 16.40
C LEU A 567 -20.17 0.81 17.54
N THR A 568 -19.55 1.53 18.49
CA THR A 568 -20.27 2.13 19.63
C THR A 568 -21.23 3.25 19.23
N LYS A 569 -21.00 3.88 18.06
CA LYS A 569 -21.91 4.87 17.45
C LYS A 569 -22.93 4.25 16.50
N GLY A 570 -23.09 2.92 16.50
CA GLY A 570 -24.13 2.22 15.74
C GLY A 570 -23.79 1.96 14.27
N LEU A 571 -22.50 1.76 13.94
CA LEU A 571 -22.03 1.47 12.57
C LEU A 571 -22.48 2.52 11.53
N ARG A 572 -22.42 3.81 11.91
CA ARG A 572 -22.76 4.96 11.06
C ARG A 572 -21.71 5.19 9.98
N TRP A 573 -21.67 4.28 8.99
CA TRP A 573 -20.80 4.33 7.82
C TRP A 573 -20.99 5.58 6.96
N ASP A 574 -22.19 6.16 6.99
CA ASP A 574 -22.49 7.45 6.37
C ASP A 574 -21.64 8.58 6.97
N LEU A 575 -21.45 8.59 8.30
CA LEU A 575 -20.58 9.56 8.96
C LEU A 575 -19.10 9.29 8.66
N ALA A 576 -18.69 8.02 8.63
CA ALA A 576 -17.32 7.64 8.26
C ALA A 576 -16.96 8.16 6.85
N ALA A 577 -17.86 7.98 5.88
CA ALA A 577 -17.70 8.49 4.52
C ALA A 577 -17.68 10.03 4.46
N ALA A 578 -18.54 10.70 5.24
CA ALA A 578 -18.57 12.17 5.30
C ALA A 578 -17.27 12.76 5.86
N HIS A 579 -16.71 12.20 6.94
CA HIS A 579 -15.44 12.66 7.50
C HIS A 579 -14.26 12.33 6.59
N ALA A 580 -14.25 11.16 5.94
CA ALA A 580 -13.27 10.83 4.90
C ALA A 580 -13.29 11.85 3.74
N SER A 581 -14.48 12.21 3.25
CA SER A 581 -14.68 13.24 2.22
C SER A 581 -14.13 14.61 2.65
N ARG A 582 -14.40 15.04 3.91
CA ARG A 582 -13.84 16.29 4.47
C ARG A 582 -12.32 16.28 4.56
N ILE A 583 -11.72 15.17 4.99
CA ILE A 583 -10.26 15.01 5.02
C ILE A 583 -9.67 15.20 3.61
N ILE A 584 -10.27 14.58 2.61
CA ILE A 584 -9.84 14.73 1.21
C ILE A 584 -10.00 16.18 0.75
N ASP A 585 -11.05 16.89 1.16
CA ASP A 585 -11.20 18.31 0.85
C ASP A 585 -10.07 19.17 1.46
N TYR A 586 -9.64 18.92 2.70
CA TYR A 586 -8.48 19.59 3.28
C TYR A 586 -7.19 19.29 2.50
N ILE A 587 -7.01 18.04 2.07
CA ILE A 587 -5.88 17.64 1.21
C ILE A 587 -5.90 18.39 -0.12
N LEU A 588 -7.03 18.43 -0.81
CA LEU A 588 -7.19 19.17 -2.07
C LEU A 588 -6.95 20.67 -1.90
N GLN A 589 -7.21 21.23 -0.72
CA GLN A 589 -6.92 22.64 -0.42
C GLN A 589 -5.42 22.94 -0.36
N THR A 590 -4.59 22.02 0.16
CA THR A 590 -3.13 22.21 0.23
C THR A 590 -2.45 22.03 -1.12
N MET A 591 -3.10 21.32 -2.05
CA MET A 591 -2.64 21.15 -3.43
C MET A 591 -2.98 22.33 -4.35
N LYS A 592 -3.21 23.53 -3.80
CA LYS A 592 -3.43 24.75 -4.57
C LYS A 592 -2.13 25.53 -4.72
N VAL A 593 -1.83 25.97 -5.94
CA VAL A 593 -0.64 26.77 -6.25
C VAL A 593 -1.03 28.25 -6.29
N LYS A 594 -0.27 29.08 -5.56
CA LYS A 594 -0.36 30.53 -5.67
C LYS A 594 0.43 30.99 -6.89
N VAL A 595 -0.25 31.63 -7.83
CA VAL A 595 0.39 32.28 -8.98
C VAL A 595 0.29 33.79 -8.79
N LYS A 596 1.42 34.48 -8.89
CA LYS A 596 1.45 35.94 -8.88
C LYS A 596 1.16 36.47 -10.27
N VAL A 597 0.06 37.19 -10.41
CA VAL A 597 -0.34 37.84 -11.66
C VAL A 597 -0.44 39.35 -11.41
N LYS A 598 0.45 40.13 -12.03
CA LYS A 598 0.52 41.61 -11.89
C LYS A 598 0.40 42.11 -10.44
N GLY A 599 1.10 41.46 -9.50
CA GLY A 599 1.11 41.83 -8.09
C GLY A 599 -0.08 41.32 -7.25
N ARG A 600 -1.08 40.66 -7.86
CA ARG A 600 -2.16 39.95 -7.15
C ARG A 600 -1.83 38.46 -7.05
N GLU A 601 -2.04 37.87 -5.88
CA GLU A 601 -1.94 36.42 -5.71
C GLU A 601 -3.27 35.76 -6.12
N ILE A 602 -3.22 34.90 -7.14
CA ILE A 602 -4.35 34.11 -7.59
C ILE A 602 -4.08 32.66 -7.21
N VAL A 603 -5.02 32.04 -6.52
CA VAL A 603 -4.93 30.64 -6.10
C VAL A 603 -5.57 29.77 -7.18
N ILE A 604 -4.77 28.94 -7.83
CA ILE A 604 -5.23 27.94 -8.82
C ILE A 604 -4.99 26.53 -8.30
N PRO A 605 -5.78 25.52 -8.71
CA PRO A 605 -5.45 24.13 -8.39
C PRO A 605 -4.09 23.75 -9.00
N LYS A 606 -3.34 22.85 -8.36
CA LYS A 606 -2.16 22.21 -8.97
C LYS A 606 -2.61 21.51 -10.25
N ILE A 607 -1.86 21.73 -11.32
CA ILE A 607 -2.12 21.10 -12.61
C ILE A 607 -1.84 19.60 -12.49
N SER A 608 -2.82 18.79 -12.90
CA SER A 608 -2.73 17.33 -12.97
C SER A 608 -3.83 16.78 -13.89
N ARG A 609 -3.74 15.50 -14.25
CA ARG A 609 -4.76 14.81 -15.07
C ARG A 609 -6.14 14.76 -14.40
N ALA A 610 -6.20 14.85 -13.06
CA ALA A 610 -7.44 14.85 -12.28
C ALA A 610 -8.41 15.98 -12.67
N LEU A 611 -7.89 17.08 -13.22
CA LEU A 611 -8.71 18.20 -13.69
C LEU A 611 -9.52 17.85 -14.96
N ARG A 612 -9.20 16.75 -15.64
CA ARG A 612 -9.76 16.35 -16.94
C ARG A 612 -9.68 17.48 -17.97
N LEU A 613 -8.51 18.12 -18.03
CA LEU A 613 -8.19 19.19 -18.98
C LEU A 613 -7.01 18.76 -19.83
N ALA A 614 -7.06 19.04 -21.13
CA ALA A 614 -5.92 18.85 -22.02
C ALA A 614 -5.74 20.07 -22.92
N ALA A 615 -4.55 20.65 -22.92
CA ALA A 615 -4.19 21.76 -23.77
C ALA A 615 -3.58 21.26 -25.08
N ILE A 616 -3.99 21.86 -26.20
CA ILE A 616 -3.48 21.53 -27.53
C ILE A 616 -2.84 22.79 -28.13
N SER A 617 -1.58 22.64 -28.57
CA SER A 617 -0.89 23.62 -29.41
C SER A 617 -0.60 23.01 -30.77
N VAL A 618 -1.04 23.70 -31.84
CA VAL A 618 -0.74 23.33 -33.23
C VAL A 618 -0.11 24.52 -33.91
N VAL A 619 1.03 24.30 -34.56
CA VAL A 619 1.74 25.31 -35.34
C VAL A 619 2.15 24.68 -36.66
N SER A 620 1.76 25.31 -37.77
CA SER A 620 2.18 24.95 -39.13
C SER A 620 3.11 26.01 -39.70
N VAL A 621 4.19 25.58 -40.32
CA VAL A 621 5.23 26.40 -40.93
C VAL A 621 5.37 26.02 -42.41
N PRO A 622 4.90 26.86 -43.35
CA PRO A 622 5.01 26.58 -44.77
C PRO A 622 6.45 26.85 -45.25
N LEU A 623 7.11 25.83 -45.78
CA LEU A 623 8.44 25.95 -46.42
C LEU A 623 8.30 26.36 -47.89
N SER A 624 7.26 25.87 -48.57
CA SER A 624 6.82 26.29 -49.90
C SER A 624 5.32 25.98 -50.07
N GLU A 625 4.75 26.20 -51.25
CA GLU A 625 3.33 25.87 -51.53
C GLU A 625 3.01 24.38 -51.29
N ASN A 626 3.95 23.51 -51.63
CA ASN A 626 3.79 22.06 -51.56
C ASN A 626 4.39 21.42 -50.30
N TYR A 627 5.18 22.16 -49.52
CA TYR A 627 5.86 21.62 -48.34
C TYR A 627 5.50 22.42 -47.10
N VAL A 628 4.79 21.79 -46.18
CA VAL A 628 4.43 22.36 -44.88
C VAL A 628 4.91 21.42 -43.79
N ILE A 629 5.60 21.96 -42.80
CA ILE A 629 5.98 21.20 -41.59
C ILE A 629 5.26 21.79 -40.39
N GLY A 630 5.12 21.04 -39.32
CA GLY A 630 4.45 21.52 -38.13
C GLY A 630 4.59 20.55 -36.97
N GLY A 631 4.02 20.93 -35.85
CA GLY A 631 3.93 20.08 -34.68
C GLY A 631 2.54 20.13 -34.08
N ILE A 632 2.15 19.04 -33.44
CA ILE A 632 0.96 18.94 -32.61
C ILE A 632 1.44 18.55 -31.21
N GLU A 633 1.25 19.45 -30.25
CA GLU A 633 1.57 19.22 -28.85
C GLU A 633 0.27 19.08 -28.06
N ILE A 634 0.16 17.99 -27.32
CA ILE A 634 -0.95 17.75 -26.39
C ILE A 634 -0.37 17.60 -24.98
N TYR A 635 -0.88 18.39 -24.04
CA TYR A 635 -0.50 18.35 -22.63
C TYR A 635 -1.74 18.15 -21.76
N ASP A 636 -1.78 17.09 -20.95
CA ASP A 636 -2.95 16.72 -20.13
C ASP A 636 -2.79 16.99 -18.63
N GLY A 637 -1.75 17.75 -18.29
CA GLY A 637 -1.43 18.14 -16.91
C GLY A 637 -0.27 17.36 -16.31
N GLU A 638 0.09 16.21 -16.88
CA GLU A 638 1.23 15.40 -16.44
C GLU A 638 2.11 14.95 -17.61
N GLU A 639 1.50 14.46 -18.68
CA GLU A 639 2.19 13.92 -19.84
C GLU A 639 2.14 14.88 -21.03
N HIS A 640 3.20 14.84 -21.83
CA HIS A 640 3.31 15.53 -23.10
C HIS A 640 3.33 14.52 -24.24
N VAL A 641 2.50 14.74 -25.26
CA VAL A 641 2.53 13.99 -26.51
C VAL A 641 2.80 14.99 -27.63
N TYR A 642 3.98 14.87 -28.25
CA TYR A 642 4.39 15.67 -29.39
C TYR A 642 4.40 14.83 -30.66
N SER A 643 3.78 15.32 -31.72
CA SER A 643 3.83 14.70 -33.04
C SER A 643 4.35 15.70 -34.06
N GLU A 644 5.43 15.35 -34.74
CA GLU A 644 6.01 16.15 -35.80
C GLU A 644 5.29 15.84 -37.12
N ALA A 645 4.37 16.73 -37.51
CA ALA A 645 3.55 16.55 -38.70
C ALA A 645 4.16 17.23 -39.92
N SER A 646 4.02 16.63 -41.09
CA SER A 646 4.41 17.25 -42.35
C SER A 646 3.44 16.94 -43.47
N ARG A 647 3.39 17.84 -44.46
CA ARG A 647 2.66 17.69 -45.71
C ARG A 647 3.60 17.94 -46.87
N GLU A 648 3.78 16.92 -47.70
CA GLU A 648 4.53 16.97 -48.96
C GLU A 648 3.54 16.71 -50.11
N TYR A 649 3.18 17.76 -50.85
CA TYR A 649 2.09 17.77 -51.81
C TYR A 649 0.76 17.33 -51.15
N TYR A 650 0.35 16.08 -51.38
CA TYR A 650 -0.86 15.48 -50.82
C TYR A 650 -0.55 14.43 -49.73
N LEU A 651 0.71 14.04 -49.55
CA LEU A 651 1.14 13.07 -48.55
C LEU A 651 1.26 13.74 -47.19
N GLN A 652 0.79 13.05 -46.15
CA GLN A 652 0.78 13.51 -44.76
C GLN A 652 1.47 12.47 -43.90
N GLU A 653 2.41 12.88 -43.06
CA GLU A 653 3.16 11.98 -42.18
C GLU A 653 3.27 12.55 -40.76
N GLY A 654 3.42 11.66 -39.77
CA GLY A 654 3.89 11.99 -38.42
C GLY A 654 2.84 12.60 -37.50
N TRP A 655 1.55 12.40 -37.77
CA TRP A 655 0.42 12.92 -36.99
C TRP A 655 -0.32 11.84 -36.19
N GLU A 656 0.04 10.57 -36.37
CA GLU A 656 -0.68 9.39 -35.87
C GLU A 656 -0.70 9.33 -34.34
N GLU A 657 0.42 9.63 -33.68
CA GLU A 657 0.53 9.59 -32.21
C GLU A 657 -0.40 10.62 -31.56
N ALA A 658 -0.42 11.86 -32.06
CA ALA A 658 -1.32 12.91 -31.59
C ALA A 658 -2.79 12.52 -31.81
N SER A 659 -3.12 11.86 -32.92
CA SER A 659 -4.48 11.36 -33.18
C SER A 659 -4.92 10.33 -32.13
N VAL A 660 -4.06 9.35 -31.84
CA VAL A 660 -4.32 8.32 -30.82
C VAL A 660 -4.48 8.95 -29.44
N ALA A 661 -3.58 9.88 -29.08
CA ALA A 661 -3.64 10.59 -27.81
C ALA A 661 -4.91 11.43 -27.67
N LEU A 662 -5.28 12.18 -28.71
CA LEU A 662 -6.50 12.99 -28.74
C LEU A 662 -7.76 12.14 -28.56
N HIS A 663 -7.88 11.04 -29.31
CA HIS A 663 -9.02 10.12 -29.20
C HIS A 663 -9.11 9.49 -27.80
N LYS A 664 -7.97 9.11 -27.22
CA LYS A 664 -7.91 8.57 -25.85
C LYS A 664 -8.44 9.58 -24.84
N LEU A 665 -8.02 10.84 -24.92
CA LEU A 665 -8.44 11.90 -24.01
C LEU A 665 -9.95 12.19 -24.14
N ILE A 666 -10.47 12.24 -25.36
CA ILE A 666 -11.90 12.43 -25.62
C ILE A 666 -12.72 11.29 -24.99
N ASN A 667 -12.28 10.04 -25.16
CA ASN A 667 -12.92 8.87 -24.56
C ASN A 667 -12.85 8.84 -23.01
N GLN A 668 -11.98 9.66 -22.42
CA GLN A 668 -11.83 9.82 -20.97
C GLN A 668 -12.52 11.09 -20.43
N ASP A 669 -13.39 11.71 -21.23
CA ASP A 669 -14.13 12.94 -20.93
C ASP A 669 -13.24 14.15 -20.60
N PHE A 670 -12.05 14.25 -21.22
CA PHE A 670 -11.21 15.43 -21.07
C PHE A 670 -11.78 16.61 -21.86
N LYS A 671 -11.82 17.79 -21.24
CA LYS A 671 -12.11 19.04 -21.93
C LYS A 671 -10.85 19.59 -22.58
N LEU A 672 -10.93 19.89 -23.86
CA LEU A 672 -9.81 20.41 -24.62
C LEU A 672 -9.69 21.93 -24.47
N ILE A 673 -8.47 22.43 -24.37
CA ILE A 673 -8.13 23.85 -24.28
C ILE A 673 -7.27 24.20 -25.50
N VAL A 674 -7.68 25.24 -26.22
CA VAL A 674 -6.92 25.79 -27.35
C VAL A 674 -6.76 27.29 -27.19
N TYR A 675 -5.79 27.88 -27.90
CA TYR A 675 -5.70 29.34 -27.97
C TYR A 675 -6.96 29.93 -28.61
N ASP A 676 -7.30 29.48 -29.82
CA ASP A 676 -8.42 29.94 -30.65
C ASP A 676 -8.75 28.86 -31.69
N LYS A 677 -10.03 28.49 -31.83
CA LYS A 677 -10.46 27.40 -32.73
C LYS A 677 -10.09 27.65 -34.18
N ALA A 678 -10.23 28.88 -34.65
CA ALA A 678 -9.97 29.23 -36.05
C ALA A 678 -8.50 29.06 -36.39
N SER A 679 -7.59 29.51 -35.52
CA SER A 679 -6.14 29.37 -35.71
C SER A 679 -5.65 27.92 -35.64
N THR A 680 -6.19 27.12 -34.71
CA THR A 680 -5.87 25.69 -34.60
C THR A 680 -6.34 24.94 -35.85
N ARG A 681 -7.55 25.23 -36.33
CA ARG A 681 -8.09 24.69 -37.56
C ARG A 681 -7.24 25.06 -38.77
N GLU A 682 -6.90 26.33 -38.93
CA GLU A 682 -6.08 26.80 -40.06
C GLU A 682 -4.74 26.06 -40.11
N SER A 683 -4.10 25.85 -38.95
CA SER A 683 -2.82 25.13 -38.87
C SER A 683 -2.96 23.65 -39.21
N LEU A 684 -4.01 22.98 -38.72
CA LEU A 684 -4.30 21.58 -39.07
C LEU A 684 -4.64 21.43 -40.57
N ASP A 685 -5.42 22.36 -41.12
CA ASP A 685 -5.83 22.36 -42.53
C ASP A 685 -4.60 22.60 -43.45
N LYS A 686 -3.65 23.47 -43.06
CA LYS A 686 -2.36 23.65 -43.77
C LYS A 686 -1.47 22.42 -43.76
N LEU A 687 -1.57 21.58 -42.73
CA LEU A 687 -0.90 20.27 -42.66
C LEU A 687 -1.69 19.17 -43.39
N GLY A 688 -2.87 19.48 -43.94
CA GLY A 688 -3.73 18.52 -44.63
C GLY A 688 -4.60 17.66 -43.69
N LEU A 689 -4.52 17.88 -42.38
CA LEU A 689 -5.09 17.03 -41.32
C LEU A 689 -6.58 17.31 -41.06
N LYS A 690 -7.41 17.21 -42.10
CA LYS A 690 -8.85 17.54 -42.05
C LYS A 690 -9.62 16.73 -41.01
N THR A 691 -9.27 15.46 -40.82
CA THR A 691 -9.96 14.60 -39.83
C THR A 691 -9.75 15.11 -38.41
N LEU A 692 -8.51 15.44 -38.03
CA LEU A 692 -8.21 16.01 -36.72
C LEU A 692 -8.85 17.39 -36.54
N SER A 693 -8.86 18.21 -37.58
CA SER A 693 -9.54 19.50 -37.62
C SER A 693 -11.04 19.36 -37.30
N LEU A 694 -11.71 18.36 -37.87
CA LEU A 694 -13.12 18.04 -37.57
C LEU A 694 -13.30 17.48 -36.15
N THR A 695 -12.41 16.60 -35.68
CA THR A 695 -12.46 16.06 -34.31
C THR A 695 -12.36 17.15 -33.26
N VAL A 696 -11.37 18.05 -33.38
CA VAL A 696 -11.21 19.20 -32.47
C VAL A 696 -12.42 20.12 -32.52
N ARG A 697 -13.06 20.30 -33.68
CA ARG A 697 -14.29 21.09 -33.79
C ARG A 697 -15.47 20.44 -33.08
N ALA A 698 -15.65 19.13 -33.22
CA ALA A 698 -16.81 18.40 -32.70
C ALA A 698 -16.91 18.40 -31.17
N VAL A 699 -15.78 18.53 -30.48
CA VAL A 699 -15.69 18.50 -29.02
C VAL A 699 -15.74 19.87 -28.35
N GLU A 700 -15.98 20.93 -29.13
CA GLU A 700 -16.12 22.32 -28.66
C GLU A 700 -15.08 22.74 -27.60
N PRO A 701 -13.79 22.89 -27.99
CA PRO A 701 -12.74 23.21 -27.04
C PRO A 701 -12.95 24.59 -26.40
N ILE A 702 -12.39 24.72 -25.20
CA ILE A 702 -12.32 25.98 -24.46
C ILE A 702 -11.30 26.90 -25.14
N GLU A 703 -11.73 28.11 -25.48
CA GLU A 703 -10.91 29.09 -26.20
C GLU A 703 -10.33 30.14 -25.25
N ILE A 704 -9.00 30.09 -25.07
CA ILE A 704 -8.30 31.02 -24.17
C ILE A 704 -8.43 32.47 -24.63
N LYS A 705 -8.39 32.72 -25.95
CA LYS A 705 -8.53 34.08 -26.50
C LYS A 705 -9.89 34.69 -26.17
N GLN A 706 -10.97 33.93 -26.28
CA GLN A 706 -12.30 34.38 -25.90
C GLN A 706 -12.38 34.66 -24.40
N LEU A 707 -11.97 33.68 -23.58
CA LEU A 707 -11.98 33.80 -22.13
C LEU A 707 -11.13 34.97 -21.63
N ALA A 708 -9.97 35.21 -22.24
CA ALA A 708 -9.11 36.34 -21.93
C ALA A 708 -9.73 37.67 -22.35
N SER A 709 -10.43 37.73 -23.49
CA SER A 709 -11.14 38.94 -23.92
C SER A 709 -12.22 39.32 -22.90
N GLU A 710 -13.01 38.34 -22.46
CA GLU A 710 -14.08 38.52 -21.47
C GLU A 710 -13.55 38.93 -20.09
N LYS A 711 -12.42 38.37 -19.65
CA LYS A 711 -11.89 38.57 -18.29
C LYS A 711 -10.89 39.70 -18.15
N LEU A 712 -10.24 40.11 -19.23
CA LEU A 712 -9.23 41.17 -19.22
C LEU A 712 -9.73 42.46 -19.89
N GLY A 713 -10.90 42.44 -20.52
CA GLY A 713 -11.47 43.61 -21.22
C GLY A 713 -10.64 44.06 -22.42
N VAL A 714 -9.88 43.14 -23.04
CA VAL A 714 -9.02 43.44 -24.18
C VAL A 714 -9.65 42.86 -25.44
N GLU A 715 -9.81 43.69 -26.47
CA GLU A 715 -10.33 43.25 -27.76
C GLU A 715 -9.23 42.49 -28.54
N LYS A 716 -9.46 41.21 -28.85
CA LYS A 716 -8.55 40.32 -29.62
C LYS A 716 -7.13 40.19 -29.03
N PRO A 717 -6.97 39.71 -27.78
CA PRO A 717 -5.67 39.58 -27.14
C PRO A 717 -4.81 38.51 -27.85
N THR A 718 -3.55 38.84 -28.12
CA THR A 718 -2.59 37.87 -28.67
C THR A 718 -2.14 36.88 -27.59
N TYR A 719 -1.71 35.67 -27.97
CA TYR A 719 -1.14 34.71 -27.00
C TYR A 719 -0.01 35.33 -26.17
N GLN A 720 0.91 36.08 -26.80
CA GLN A 720 2.01 36.73 -26.10
C GLN A 720 1.51 37.78 -25.09
N ALA A 721 0.51 38.58 -25.45
CA ALA A 721 -0.10 39.55 -24.55
C ALA A 721 -0.79 38.85 -23.36
N ILE A 722 -1.47 37.73 -23.58
CA ILE A 722 -2.08 36.92 -22.52
C ILE A 722 -1.00 36.36 -21.60
N ALA A 723 0.03 35.70 -22.15
CA ALA A 723 1.12 35.12 -21.38
C ALA A 723 1.83 36.20 -20.53
N GLN A 724 2.15 37.34 -21.12
CA GLN A 724 2.76 38.48 -20.42
C GLN A 724 1.82 39.06 -19.34
N ALA A 725 0.54 39.24 -19.66
CA ALA A 725 -0.44 39.77 -18.71
C ALA A 725 -0.63 38.84 -17.49
N LEU A 726 -0.49 37.53 -17.69
CA LEU A 726 -0.60 36.52 -16.66
C LEU A 726 0.74 36.16 -16.00
N GLY A 727 1.85 36.79 -16.41
CA GLY A 727 3.19 36.50 -15.87
C GLY A 727 3.72 35.10 -16.22
N LEU A 728 3.23 34.50 -17.30
CA LEU A 728 3.64 33.19 -17.79
C LEU A 728 4.94 33.34 -18.59
N ARG A 729 5.97 32.57 -18.21
CA ARG A 729 7.26 32.59 -18.88
C ARG A 729 7.20 31.82 -20.20
N GLN A 730 7.83 32.38 -21.22
CA GLN A 730 8.11 31.75 -22.50
C GLN A 730 9.61 31.85 -22.75
N GLU A 731 10.31 30.71 -22.86
CA GLU A 731 11.77 30.62 -23.05
C GLU A 731 12.15 30.73 -24.53
N VAL A 732 11.39 30.06 -25.40
CA VAL A 732 11.50 30.22 -26.85
C VAL A 732 10.41 31.18 -27.29
N ASP A 733 10.79 32.40 -27.67
CA ASP A 733 9.84 33.37 -28.21
C ASP A 733 9.60 33.18 -29.72
N LEU A 734 8.59 33.87 -30.24
CA LEU A 734 8.23 33.80 -31.64
C LEU A 734 9.34 34.34 -32.56
N GLN A 735 10.12 35.30 -32.08
CA GLN A 735 11.22 35.91 -32.83
C GLN A 735 12.36 34.91 -33.06
N ALA A 736 12.73 34.14 -32.04
CA ALA A 736 13.74 33.08 -32.14
C ALA A 736 13.32 31.96 -33.09
N LEU A 737 12.01 31.66 -33.16
CA LEU A 737 11.44 30.72 -34.12
C LEU A 737 11.46 31.29 -35.54
N GLN A 738 11.06 32.56 -35.71
CA GLN A 738 11.09 33.26 -37.00
C GLN A 738 12.51 33.34 -37.58
N ILE A 739 13.51 33.70 -36.76
CA ILE A 739 14.91 33.73 -37.19
C ILE A 739 15.38 32.37 -37.70
N GLU A 740 15.00 31.29 -37.01
CA GLU A 740 15.37 29.94 -37.44
C GLU A 740 14.63 29.50 -38.70
N PHE A 741 13.38 29.93 -38.85
CA PHE A 741 12.59 29.69 -40.05
C PHE A 741 13.21 30.35 -41.27
N GLU A 742 13.55 31.65 -41.19
CA GLU A 742 14.20 32.37 -42.30
C GLU A 742 15.56 31.76 -42.67
N LYS A 743 16.37 31.34 -41.68
CA LYS A 743 17.62 30.62 -41.92
C LYS A 743 17.39 29.31 -42.67
N SER A 744 16.42 28.52 -42.22
CA SER A 744 16.09 27.24 -42.84
C SER A 744 15.58 27.44 -44.27
N LYS A 745 14.73 28.45 -44.48
CA LYS A 745 14.17 28.80 -45.78
C LYS A 745 15.25 29.24 -46.77
N ALA A 746 16.15 30.14 -46.38
CA ALA A 746 17.26 30.58 -47.22
C ALA A 746 18.17 29.42 -47.66
N ILE A 747 18.43 28.45 -46.77
CA ILE A 747 19.19 27.25 -47.12
C ILE A 747 18.41 26.38 -48.11
N LEU A 748 17.10 26.21 -47.91
CA LEU A 748 16.26 25.41 -48.80
C LEU A 748 16.09 26.02 -50.18
N GLU A 749 16.04 27.35 -50.30
CA GLU A 749 16.04 28.07 -51.57
C GLU A 749 17.33 27.78 -52.37
N GLN A 750 18.46 27.60 -51.70
CA GLN A 750 19.74 27.28 -52.35
C GLN A 750 19.95 25.78 -52.62
N LYS A 751 19.44 24.90 -51.74
CA LYS A 751 19.77 23.46 -51.72
C LYS A 751 18.65 22.55 -52.24
N GLY A 752 17.45 23.10 -52.44
CA GLY A 752 16.23 22.38 -52.80
C GLY A 752 15.34 22.10 -51.59
N VAL A 753 14.04 22.34 -51.72
CA VAL A 753 13.03 22.19 -50.65
C VAL A 753 12.82 20.72 -50.29
N GLU A 754 13.07 19.80 -51.20
CA GLU A 754 13.01 18.34 -50.97
C GLU A 754 13.98 17.87 -49.87
N LYS A 755 15.00 18.67 -49.54
CA LYS A 755 15.96 18.39 -48.46
C LYS A 755 15.55 18.99 -47.11
N TRP A 756 14.28 19.37 -46.94
CA TRP A 756 13.79 20.00 -45.72
C TRP A 756 14.10 19.21 -44.45
N ARG A 757 14.03 17.87 -44.48
CA ARG A 757 14.30 17.02 -43.29
C ARG A 757 15.68 17.29 -42.71
N THR A 758 16.67 17.51 -43.57
CA THR A 758 18.06 17.77 -43.19
C THR A 758 18.24 19.20 -42.70
N TYR A 759 17.72 20.19 -43.42
CA TYR A 759 18.02 21.60 -43.18
C TYR A 759 17.06 22.31 -42.22
N THR A 760 15.99 21.65 -41.75
CA THR A 760 15.05 22.21 -40.76
C THR A 760 15.23 21.62 -39.36
N LYS A 761 16.26 20.81 -39.10
CA LYS A 761 16.45 20.13 -37.80
C LYS A 761 16.34 21.08 -36.60
N TYR A 762 17.01 22.23 -36.65
CA TYR A 762 17.00 23.22 -35.57
C TYR A 762 15.65 23.95 -35.47
N LEU A 763 15.01 24.23 -36.61
CA LEU A 763 13.67 24.80 -36.65
C LEU A 763 12.66 23.87 -35.96
N ARG A 764 12.71 22.57 -36.25
CA ARG A 764 11.82 21.56 -35.64
C ARG A 764 12.05 21.42 -34.13
N GLN A 765 13.29 21.44 -33.67
CA GLN A 765 13.62 21.44 -32.23
C GLN A 765 13.07 22.68 -31.51
N LYS A 766 13.24 23.88 -32.10
CA LYS A 766 12.68 25.12 -31.54
C LYS A 766 11.16 25.13 -31.57
N LEU A 767 10.56 24.59 -32.63
CA LEU A 767 9.10 24.46 -32.77
C LEU A 767 8.53 23.59 -31.63
N GLN A 768 9.12 22.41 -31.41
CA GLN A 768 8.72 21.53 -30.31
C GLN A 768 8.82 22.23 -28.95
N ALA A 769 9.95 22.88 -28.65
CA ALA A 769 10.15 23.60 -27.40
C ALA A 769 9.13 24.73 -27.19
N TYR A 770 8.85 25.49 -28.26
CA TYR A 770 7.84 26.55 -28.26
C TYR A 770 6.44 26.00 -27.94
N GLN A 771 6.03 24.94 -28.64
CA GLN A 771 4.69 24.35 -28.50
C GLN A 771 4.48 23.66 -27.16
N LYS A 772 5.50 22.95 -26.68
CA LYS A 772 5.50 22.34 -25.34
C LYS A 772 5.15 23.35 -24.27
N GLN A 773 5.88 24.47 -24.26
CA GLN A 773 5.65 25.54 -23.29
C GLN A 773 4.32 26.26 -23.52
N GLN A 774 3.90 26.42 -24.78
CA GLN A 774 2.61 27.00 -25.11
C GLN A 774 1.45 26.17 -24.57
N ALA A 775 1.49 24.84 -24.72
CA ALA A 775 0.46 23.94 -24.20
C ALA A 775 0.34 24.03 -22.66
N GLU A 776 1.47 24.03 -21.95
CA GLU A 776 1.46 24.26 -20.50
C GLU A 776 0.86 25.63 -20.12
N ASN A 777 1.23 26.67 -20.86
CA ASN A 777 0.77 28.02 -20.60
C ASN A 777 -0.72 28.21 -20.90
N LEU A 778 -1.27 27.53 -21.91
CA LEU A 778 -2.71 27.52 -22.17
C LEU A 778 -3.49 26.91 -21.00
N MET A 779 -3.00 25.80 -20.44
CA MET A 779 -3.59 25.18 -19.24
C MET A 779 -3.53 26.13 -18.03
N LYS A 780 -2.36 26.73 -17.76
CA LYS A 780 -2.17 27.71 -16.68
C LYS A 780 -3.09 28.92 -16.88
N ALA A 781 -3.17 29.44 -18.10
CA ALA A 781 -4.01 30.58 -18.45
C ALA A 781 -5.49 30.29 -18.20
N PHE A 782 -5.99 29.12 -18.60
CA PHE A 782 -7.37 28.71 -18.31
C PHE A 782 -7.67 28.76 -16.81
N LEU A 783 -6.81 28.14 -15.99
CA LEU A 783 -7.01 28.06 -14.56
C LEU A 783 -6.97 29.43 -13.87
N ILE A 784 -6.10 30.33 -14.34
CA ILE A 784 -6.00 31.70 -13.83
C ILE A 784 -7.24 32.51 -14.24
N LEU A 785 -7.56 32.55 -15.54
CA LEU A 785 -8.66 33.36 -16.08
C LEU A 785 -10.03 32.92 -15.52
N SER A 786 -10.21 31.61 -15.29
CA SER A 786 -11.43 31.07 -14.67
C SER A 786 -11.66 31.55 -13.23
N ARG A 787 -10.62 32.07 -12.57
CA ARG A 787 -10.68 32.61 -11.20
C ARG A 787 -10.73 34.13 -11.15
N LEU A 788 -10.50 34.81 -12.28
CA LEU A 788 -10.67 36.26 -12.36
C LEU A 788 -12.17 36.61 -12.37
N LYS A 789 -12.54 37.58 -11.53
CA LYS A 789 -13.81 38.28 -11.70
C LYS A 789 -13.72 39.13 -12.99
N PRO A 790 -14.81 39.22 -13.77
CA PRO A 790 -14.86 40.07 -14.96
C PRO A 790 -14.45 41.51 -14.65
#